data_AF-A0A2S6ICQ6-F1
#
_entry.id   AF-A0A2S6ICQ6-F1
#
_cell.length_a   1.000
_cell.length_b   1.000
_cell.length_c   1.000
_cell.angle_alpha   90.00
_cell.angle_beta   90.00
_cell.angle_gamma   90.00
#
_symmetry.space_group_name_H-M   'P 1'
#
loop_
_entity.id
_entity.type
_entity.pdbx_description
1 polymer ?
#
loop_
_entity_poly.entity_id
_entity_poly.type
_entity_poly.pdbx_seq_one_letter_code
_entity_poly.pdbx_strand_id
1 'polypeptide(L)'
;MYLADSHGAFRFLTCDLDAAKGDARADARALAQLLDDLAIPCVLTRSGPSDGRHVWIGLAEPADADLVRELAHLLRRLCPTLDLSPLTNPATGCVRPPGAPHRAGGRSSLLAGDLDTLLTPRVRLAHLHRLLAALRLRFPAPVPVTSQPREHSGSICTDSSGHPYLPGTRRELPAASRAALVSPVAAGVDGSALLRSVLLGAAAAHWHLSDIAQLADDAPSSPGLEHLRSAAGRPGQPRRPRSAVESGRLLTRQWARAVTHVATTTRHAGDDATFGARAHAVAQLVDDVQARAHATRGRWRLRGGPSLRRVLDVLCELVLEAVTGVVEADIRRIALMCGIGRETARTALLRLAEEGWIRQARPAEGPHAAYWALLSPTGAASPPRRDRDLVGGSLAVEATPAPDEASAQVSGLPAALSTGDPGRSRSQADPAPPGWSPPLLPRPLDSSGAGLRTSLLHLLTARREAQAHPLFTPTGLGHRPGQVWALLRENWPLPTSAVAEELGDSIDTAAADLDCLQEHGLLHHGPRGWLTTDSTMRDHLAAERGIEDLLTDRAARYTLERELWAWWQSEQEWMSAPRRTSGPRRAGAGQLQLLPHHHARPAHPRRSDGRCSWRTARRALLETGPSTGHGSPRARRGDHAPA
;
A
#
# COMPACT_ATOMS: atom_id res chain seq x y z
N MET A 1 -3.87 7.34 -21.48
CA MET A 1 -3.82 8.64 -22.17
C MET A 1 -3.87 9.72 -21.11
N TYR A 2 -2.88 10.59 -21.05
CA TYR A 2 -2.87 11.72 -20.11
C TYR A 2 -3.95 12.73 -20.52
N LEU A 3 -4.58 13.36 -19.52
CA LEU A 3 -5.66 14.33 -19.73
C LEU A 3 -5.12 15.75 -19.89
N ALA A 4 -3.97 16.04 -19.29
CA ALA A 4 -3.25 17.30 -19.36
C ALA A 4 -1.89 17.16 -20.08
N ASP A 5 -1.38 18.29 -20.56
CA ASP A 5 -0.04 18.42 -21.13
C ASP A 5 1.05 18.61 -20.05
N SER A 6 2.32 18.74 -20.48
CA SER A 6 3.49 18.90 -19.59
C SER A 6 3.46 20.16 -18.72
N HIS A 7 2.58 21.12 -19.01
CA HIS A 7 2.38 22.32 -18.20
C HIS A 7 1.20 22.19 -17.22
N GLY A 8 0.57 21.01 -17.16
CA GLY A 8 -0.60 20.72 -16.32
C GLY A 8 -1.92 21.25 -16.88
N ALA A 9 -1.94 21.70 -18.13
CA ALA A 9 -3.14 22.24 -18.75
C ALA A 9 -3.92 21.14 -19.49
N PHE A 10 -5.21 21.01 -19.19
CA PHE A 10 -6.06 19.92 -19.69
C PHE A 10 -6.38 20.10 -21.17
N ARG A 11 -6.16 19.05 -21.96
CA ARG A 11 -6.53 18.93 -23.38
C ARG A 11 -7.73 18.00 -23.58
N PHE A 12 -7.95 17.10 -22.64
CA PHE A 12 -9.08 16.18 -22.61
C PHE A 12 -9.69 16.19 -21.21
N LEU A 13 -11.01 16.14 -21.12
CA LEU A 13 -11.71 15.82 -19.87
C LEU A 13 -12.28 14.41 -20.00
N THR A 14 -12.09 13.60 -18.98
CA THR A 14 -12.68 12.26 -18.91
C THR A 14 -13.33 12.05 -17.56
N CYS A 15 -14.64 11.87 -17.56
CA CYS A 15 -15.37 11.41 -16.39
C CYS A 15 -15.31 9.88 -16.35
N ASP A 16 -14.48 9.34 -15.46
CA ASP A 16 -14.37 7.90 -15.20
C ASP A 16 -15.42 7.46 -14.16
N LEU A 17 -16.47 6.80 -14.62
CA LEU A 17 -17.63 6.40 -13.82
C LEU A 17 -17.49 4.92 -13.47
N ASP A 18 -17.16 4.66 -12.22
CA ASP A 18 -16.84 3.32 -11.73
C ASP A 18 -18.09 2.57 -11.24
N ALA A 19 -18.40 1.45 -11.90
CA ALA A 19 -19.54 0.59 -11.56
C ALA A 19 -19.41 -0.05 -10.17
N ALA A 20 -18.22 -0.11 -9.58
CA ALA A 20 -18.04 -0.53 -8.18
C ALA A 20 -18.54 0.52 -7.16
N LYS A 21 -18.75 1.77 -7.58
CA LYS A 21 -19.21 2.88 -6.73
C LYS A 21 -20.72 3.17 -6.84
N GLY A 22 -21.46 2.46 -7.70
CA GLY A 22 -22.89 2.65 -7.94
C GLY A 22 -23.31 2.41 -9.40
N ASP A 23 -24.48 2.92 -9.81
CA ASP A 23 -24.96 2.79 -11.19
C ASP A 23 -24.27 3.77 -12.15
N ALA A 24 -23.07 3.39 -12.61
CA ALA A 24 -22.31 4.14 -13.61
C ALA A 24 -23.06 4.31 -14.96
N ARG A 25 -24.11 3.52 -15.25
CA ARG A 25 -24.94 3.70 -16.46
C ARG A 25 -25.99 4.80 -16.28
N ALA A 26 -26.56 4.93 -15.08
CA ALA A 26 -27.45 6.04 -14.76
C ALA A 26 -26.67 7.37 -14.79
N ASP A 27 -25.53 7.40 -14.09
CA ASP A 27 -24.64 8.58 -14.06
C ASP A 27 -24.17 8.98 -15.45
N ALA A 28 -23.74 8.02 -16.29
CA ALA A 28 -23.31 8.29 -17.66
C ALA A 28 -24.43 8.89 -18.52
N ARG A 29 -25.67 8.45 -18.35
CA ARG A 29 -26.83 9.01 -19.04
C ARG A 29 -27.17 10.42 -18.54
N ALA A 30 -27.15 10.64 -17.22
CA ALA A 30 -27.40 11.95 -16.63
C ALA A 30 -26.36 12.99 -17.07
N LEU A 31 -25.08 12.59 -17.15
CA LEU A 31 -24.00 13.43 -17.66
C LEU A 31 -24.11 13.66 -19.17
N ALA A 32 -24.33 12.61 -19.97
CA ALA A 32 -24.47 12.74 -21.42
C ALA A 32 -25.63 13.67 -21.78
N GLN A 33 -26.78 13.57 -21.09
CA GLN A 33 -27.91 14.50 -21.29
C GLN A 33 -27.52 15.95 -20.97
N LEU A 34 -26.88 16.21 -19.83
CA LEU A 34 -26.45 17.57 -19.48
C LEU A 34 -25.45 18.16 -20.50
N LEU A 35 -24.59 17.33 -21.08
CA LEU A 35 -23.65 17.75 -22.12
C LEU A 35 -24.37 18.05 -23.44
N ASP A 36 -25.36 17.22 -23.81
CA ASP A 36 -26.20 17.41 -25.00
C ASP A 36 -27.06 18.69 -24.89
N ASP A 37 -27.71 18.91 -23.74
CA ASP A 37 -28.49 20.13 -23.40
C ASP A 37 -27.65 21.42 -23.54
N LEU A 38 -26.32 21.33 -23.40
CA LEU A 38 -25.38 22.45 -23.50
C LEU A 38 -24.66 22.52 -24.86
N ALA A 39 -24.99 21.61 -25.78
CA ALA A 39 -24.32 21.40 -27.08
C ALA A 39 -22.80 21.16 -26.94
N ILE A 40 -22.41 20.33 -25.97
CA ILE A 40 -21.02 19.92 -25.71
C ILE A 40 -20.82 18.51 -26.28
N PRO A 41 -20.18 18.35 -27.44
CA PRO A 41 -19.91 17.02 -28.00
C PRO A 41 -19.04 16.20 -27.05
N CYS A 42 -19.45 14.95 -26.82
CA CYS A 42 -18.74 14.00 -25.99
C CYS A 42 -18.77 12.59 -26.58
N VAL A 43 -17.85 11.74 -26.14
CA VAL A 43 -17.75 10.33 -26.52
C VAL A 43 -18.00 9.47 -25.28
N LEU A 44 -19.08 8.68 -25.31
CA LEU A 44 -19.38 7.72 -24.27
C LEU A 44 -18.80 6.35 -24.64
N THR A 45 -18.01 5.77 -23.74
CA THR A 45 -17.43 4.42 -23.91
C THR A 45 -17.73 3.52 -22.72
N ARG A 46 -17.75 2.21 -22.97
CA ARG A 46 -17.66 1.16 -21.95
C ARG A 46 -16.19 0.93 -21.63
N SER A 47 -15.76 1.17 -20.39
CA SER A 47 -14.34 1.18 -20.02
C SER A 47 -13.69 -0.22 -19.94
N GLY A 48 -14.50 -1.26 -19.74
CA GLY A 48 -14.08 -2.64 -19.58
C GLY A 48 -15.22 -3.62 -19.29
N PRO A 49 -14.90 -4.90 -19.01
CA PRO A 49 -15.87 -5.94 -18.70
C PRO A 49 -16.57 -5.75 -17.34
N SER A 50 -16.00 -4.95 -16.44
CA SER A 50 -16.64 -4.48 -15.19
C SER A 50 -17.74 -3.43 -15.41
N ASP A 51 -18.02 -3.07 -16.67
CA ASP A 51 -19.14 -2.23 -17.08
C ASP A 51 -19.14 -0.78 -16.53
N GLY A 52 -17.97 -0.27 -16.16
CA GLY A 52 -17.76 1.18 -15.99
C GLY A 52 -17.97 1.97 -17.28
N ARG A 53 -18.03 3.29 -17.17
CA ARG A 53 -18.26 4.22 -18.29
C ARG A 53 -17.22 5.32 -18.28
N HIS A 54 -16.64 5.66 -19.44
CA HIS A 54 -15.91 6.91 -19.59
C HIS A 54 -16.70 7.86 -20.50
N VAL A 55 -16.96 9.07 -20.04
CA VAL A 55 -17.44 10.19 -20.88
C VAL A 55 -16.25 11.09 -21.19
N TRP A 56 -15.86 11.16 -22.47
CA TRP A 56 -14.73 11.95 -22.95
C TRP A 56 -15.18 13.24 -23.61
N ILE A 57 -14.43 14.32 -23.39
CA ILE A 57 -14.61 15.62 -24.03
C ILE A 57 -13.23 16.09 -24.50
N GLY A 58 -13.06 16.32 -25.81
CA GLY A 58 -11.85 16.88 -26.38
C GLY A 58 -11.91 18.41 -26.42
N LEU A 59 -10.88 19.09 -25.91
CA LEU A 59 -10.83 20.55 -25.82
C LEU A 59 -10.03 21.17 -26.97
N ALA A 60 -10.61 22.18 -27.63
CA ALA A 60 -9.97 22.94 -28.71
C ALA A 60 -8.86 23.87 -28.20
N GLU A 61 -8.94 24.24 -26.92
CA GLU A 61 -8.02 25.12 -26.22
C GLU A 61 -7.80 24.57 -24.79
N PRO A 62 -6.61 24.77 -24.19
CA PRO A 62 -6.29 24.16 -22.90
C PRO A 62 -7.12 24.73 -21.77
N ALA A 63 -7.59 23.85 -20.86
CA ALA A 63 -8.27 24.25 -19.63
C ALA A 63 -7.33 24.23 -18.42
N ASP A 64 -7.45 25.27 -17.60
CA ASP A 64 -6.70 25.39 -16.35
C ASP A 64 -7.13 24.34 -15.31
N ALA A 65 -6.17 23.86 -14.52
CA ALA A 65 -6.39 22.81 -13.54
C ALA A 65 -7.39 23.19 -12.43
N ASP A 66 -7.51 24.47 -12.06
CA ASP A 66 -8.46 24.92 -11.04
C ASP A 66 -9.90 24.91 -11.58
N LEU A 67 -10.11 25.31 -12.83
CA LEU A 67 -11.39 25.20 -13.53
C LEU A 67 -11.84 23.74 -13.64
N VAL A 68 -10.95 22.85 -14.08
CA VAL A 68 -11.24 21.42 -14.22
C VAL A 68 -11.50 20.76 -12.87
N ARG A 69 -10.74 21.15 -11.84
CA ARG A 69 -10.94 20.71 -10.46
C ARG A 69 -12.29 21.15 -9.89
N GLU A 70 -12.74 22.39 -10.12
CA GLU A 70 -14.08 22.82 -9.68
C GLU A 70 -15.18 22.04 -10.40
N LEU A 71 -15.08 21.92 -11.74
CA LEU A 71 -15.98 21.11 -12.55
C LEU A 71 -16.09 19.68 -12.03
N ALA A 72 -14.96 19.01 -11.76
CA ALA A 72 -14.94 17.63 -11.27
C ALA A 72 -15.70 17.46 -9.94
N HIS A 73 -15.54 18.39 -9.00
CA HIS A 73 -16.24 18.33 -7.71
C HIS A 73 -17.76 18.55 -7.83
N LEU A 74 -18.21 19.38 -8.79
CA LEU A 74 -19.64 19.55 -9.05
C LEU A 74 -20.21 18.38 -9.88
N LEU A 75 -19.46 17.86 -10.84
CA LEU A 75 -19.81 16.65 -11.60
C LEU A 75 -19.94 15.42 -10.68
N ARG A 76 -19.13 15.32 -9.61
CA ARG A 76 -19.25 14.27 -8.58
C ARG A 76 -20.57 14.35 -7.79
N ARG A 77 -21.24 15.50 -7.74
CA ARG A 77 -22.59 15.65 -7.16
C ARG A 77 -23.68 15.18 -8.13
N LEU A 78 -23.46 15.34 -9.44
CA LEU A 78 -24.34 14.79 -10.48
C LEU A 78 -24.16 13.28 -10.65
N CYS A 79 -22.92 12.81 -10.50
CA CYS A 79 -22.48 11.44 -10.78
C CYS A 79 -21.73 10.85 -9.57
N PRO A 80 -22.44 10.24 -8.59
CA PRO A 80 -21.84 9.59 -7.42
C PRO A 80 -20.88 8.41 -7.72
N THR A 81 -20.75 7.98 -8.98
CA THR A 81 -19.75 6.97 -9.42
C THR A 81 -18.43 7.56 -9.94
N LEU A 82 -18.36 8.87 -10.18
CA LEU A 82 -17.19 9.55 -10.77
C LEU A 82 -15.91 9.42 -9.91
N ASP A 83 -14.85 8.83 -10.44
CA ASP A 83 -13.51 9.01 -9.89
C ASP A 83 -13.00 10.43 -10.18
N LEU A 84 -12.64 11.15 -9.12
CA LEU A 84 -12.09 12.51 -9.23
C LEU A 84 -10.63 12.49 -9.68
N SER A 85 -9.89 11.42 -9.39
CA SER A 85 -8.43 11.36 -9.47
C SER A 85 -7.86 11.73 -10.84
N PRO A 86 -8.46 11.31 -11.99
CA PRO A 86 -7.96 11.72 -13.31
C PRO A 86 -8.12 13.23 -13.59
N LEU A 87 -9.16 13.85 -13.05
CA LEU A 87 -9.48 15.27 -13.30
C LEU A 87 -8.88 16.22 -12.25
N THR A 88 -8.53 15.74 -11.06
CA THR A 88 -7.92 16.55 -9.99
C THR A 88 -6.40 16.46 -9.92
N ASN A 89 -5.77 15.60 -10.73
CA ASN A 89 -4.33 15.43 -10.80
C ASN A 89 -3.79 15.77 -12.22
N PRO A 90 -3.39 17.03 -12.49
CA PRO A 90 -2.85 17.42 -13.80
C PRO A 90 -1.49 16.78 -14.13
N ALA A 91 -0.73 16.30 -13.14
CA ALA A 91 0.61 15.77 -13.37
C ALA A 91 0.61 14.32 -13.89
N THR A 92 -0.29 13.48 -13.38
CA THR A 92 -0.35 12.05 -13.76
C THR A 92 -1.77 11.55 -14.07
N GLY A 93 -2.77 12.43 -14.12
CA GLY A 93 -4.15 12.10 -14.44
C GLY A 93 -4.28 11.50 -15.84
N CYS A 94 -4.60 10.21 -15.91
CA CYS A 94 -4.72 9.50 -17.16
C CYS A 94 -5.84 8.46 -17.13
N VAL A 95 -6.49 8.25 -18.28
CA VAL A 95 -7.56 7.26 -18.47
C VAL A 95 -7.29 6.42 -19.72
N ARG A 96 -7.85 5.20 -19.80
CA ARG A 96 -7.75 4.34 -20.98
C ARG A 96 -8.61 4.90 -22.13
N PRO A 97 -8.01 5.29 -23.27
CA PRO A 97 -8.75 5.90 -24.37
C PRO A 97 -9.75 4.93 -25.03
N PRO A 98 -10.71 5.44 -25.83
CA PRO A 98 -11.56 4.62 -26.69
C PRO A 98 -10.73 3.64 -27.55
N GLY A 99 -11.27 2.44 -27.79
CA GLY A 99 -10.63 1.40 -28.60
C GLY A 99 -9.52 0.59 -27.92
N ALA A 100 -8.87 1.11 -26.87
CA ALA A 100 -7.72 0.44 -26.25
C ALA A 100 -8.09 -0.86 -25.48
N PRO A 101 -7.22 -1.88 -25.47
CA PRO A 101 -7.49 -3.17 -24.84
C PRO A 101 -7.58 -3.10 -23.30
N HIS A 102 -8.32 -4.03 -22.71
CA HIS A 102 -8.51 -4.17 -21.27
C HIS A 102 -7.80 -5.42 -20.73
N ARG A 103 -7.08 -5.32 -19.59
CA ARG A 103 -6.26 -6.41 -19.02
C ARG A 103 -7.02 -7.72 -18.76
N ALA A 104 -8.28 -7.63 -18.35
CA ALA A 104 -9.17 -8.78 -18.11
C ALA A 104 -9.91 -9.25 -19.40
N GLY A 105 -9.40 -8.91 -20.58
CA GLY A 105 -10.03 -9.16 -21.87
C GLY A 105 -11.00 -8.06 -22.30
N GLY A 106 -11.26 -8.00 -23.61
CA GLY A 106 -12.07 -6.96 -24.25
C GLY A 106 -11.29 -5.68 -24.56
N ARG A 107 -12.01 -4.65 -25.01
CA ARG A 107 -11.48 -3.31 -25.30
C ARG A 107 -12.46 -2.22 -24.87
N SER A 108 -11.99 -1.00 -24.70
CA SER A 108 -12.84 0.17 -24.49
C SER A 108 -13.73 0.37 -25.73
N SER A 109 -15.03 0.10 -25.61
CA SER A 109 -15.94 0.12 -26.77
C SER A 109 -16.79 1.38 -26.79
N LEU A 110 -16.90 2.02 -27.97
CA LEU A 110 -17.82 3.13 -28.20
C LEU A 110 -19.26 2.70 -27.89
N LEU A 111 -20.02 3.58 -27.23
CA LEU A 111 -21.44 3.41 -26.93
C LEU A 111 -22.30 4.52 -27.55
N ALA A 112 -21.82 5.76 -27.53
CA ALA A 112 -22.45 6.91 -28.16
C ALA A 112 -21.42 8.03 -28.44
N GLY A 113 -21.77 8.96 -29.31
CA GLY A 113 -20.88 10.01 -29.79
C GLY A 113 -19.94 9.55 -30.92
N ASP A 114 -19.14 10.48 -31.42
CA ASP A 114 -18.23 10.29 -32.56
C ASP A 114 -16.77 10.51 -32.13
N LEU A 115 -15.89 9.59 -32.50
CA LEU A 115 -14.46 9.64 -32.16
C LEU A 115 -13.75 10.84 -32.78
N ASP A 116 -14.23 11.35 -33.92
CA ASP A 116 -13.67 12.55 -34.55
C ASP A 116 -13.79 13.79 -33.66
N THR A 117 -14.71 13.80 -32.68
CA THR A 117 -14.80 14.87 -31.67
C THR A 117 -13.63 14.91 -30.68
N LEU A 118 -12.84 13.83 -30.57
CA LEU A 118 -11.60 13.78 -29.80
C LEU A 118 -10.36 14.04 -30.66
N LEU A 119 -10.42 13.69 -31.96
CA LEU A 119 -9.34 13.92 -32.91
C LEU A 119 -9.31 15.36 -33.43
N THR A 120 -10.48 15.95 -33.65
CA THR A 120 -10.69 17.35 -34.06
C THR A 120 -11.55 18.07 -33.03
N PRO A 121 -11.03 18.35 -31.82
CA PRO A 121 -11.82 18.88 -30.72
C PRO A 121 -12.35 20.29 -31.00
N ARG A 122 -13.63 20.52 -30.69
CA ARG A 122 -14.32 21.80 -30.90
C ARG A 122 -14.76 22.50 -29.61
N VAL A 123 -14.58 21.85 -28.45
CA VAL A 123 -15.04 22.36 -27.15
C VAL A 123 -14.07 23.42 -26.62
N ARG A 124 -14.54 24.66 -26.56
CA ARG A 124 -13.84 25.83 -26.02
C ARG A 124 -14.13 26.04 -24.53
N LEU A 125 -13.31 26.81 -23.81
CA LEU A 125 -13.50 27.21 -22.41
C LEU A 125 -14.88 27.82 -22.16
N ALA A 126 -15.43 28.56 -23.12
CA ALA A 126 -16.80 29.09 -23.04
C ALA A 126 -17.88 28.00 -22.86
N HIS A 127 -17.64 26.77 -23.33
CA HIS A 127 -18.51 25.61 -23.06
C HIS A 127 -18.32 25.10 -21.64
N LEU A 128 -17.07 25.03 -21.16
CA LEU A 128 -16.75 24.61 -19.80
C LEU A 128 -17.31 25.59 -18.76
N HIS A 129 -17.27 26.90 -19.03
CA HIS A 129 -17.91 27.91 -18.19
C HIS A 129 -19.44 27.82 -18.21
N ARG A 130 -20.06 27.48 -19.35
CA ARG A 130 -21.51 27.18 -19.42
C ARG A 130 -21.88 25.93 -18.62
N LEU A 131 -21.09 24.85 -18.73
CA LEU A 131 -21.26 23.64 -17.92
C LEU A 131 -21.09 23.94 -16.42
N LEU A 132 -20.08 24.72 -16.06
CA LEU A 132 -19.87 25.14 -14.67
C LEU A 132 -21.04 25.96 -14.14
N ALA A 133 -21.56 26.91 -14.93
CA ALA A 133 -22.72 27.71 -14.57
C ALA A 133 -23.99 26.84 -14.41
N ALA A 134 -24.26 25.92 -15.34
CA ALA A 134 -25.39 25.00 -15.25
C ALA A 134 -25.29 24.08 -14.01
N LEU A 135 -24.10 23.56 -13.71
CA LEU A 135 -23.84 22.76 -12.51
C LEU A 135 -23.98 23.59 -11.22
N ARG A 136 -23.53 24.85 -11.21
CA ARG A 136 -23.73 25.76 -10.07
C ARG A 136 -25.20 26.14 -9.87
N LEU A 137 -26.00 26.26 -10.93
CA LEU A 137 -27.46 26.46 -10.85
C LEU A 137 -28.18 25.22 -10.32
N ARG A 138 -27.74 24.02 -10.72
CA ARG A 138 -28.32 22.73 -10.29
C ARG A 138 -27.89 22.31 -8.88
N PHE A 139 -26.67 22.68 -8.47
CA PHE A 139 -26.10 22.43 -7.15
C PHE A 139 -25.63 23.76 -6.54
N PRO A 140 -26.56 24.67 -6.21
CA PRO A 140 -26.21 25.97 -5.65
C PRO A 140 -25.35 25.80 -4.39
N ALA A 141 -24.41 26.73 -4.22
CA ALA A 141 -23.75 26.87 -2.93
C ALA A 141 -24.83 27.10 -1.86
N PRO A 142 -24.78 26.43 -0.69
CA PRO A 142 -25.80 26.59 0.34
C PRO A 142 -25.99 28.06 0.70
N VAL A 143 -27.22 28.55 0.52
CA VAL A 143 -27.62 29.86 1.05
C VAL A 143 -27.58 29.75 2.58
N PRO A 144 -26.94 30.68 3.31
CA PRO A 144 -26.89 30.63 4.77
C PRO A 144 -28.29 30.93 5.35
N VAL A 145 -29.04 29.88 5.65
CA VAL A 145 -30.34 29.95 6.35
C VAL A 145 -30.26 29.10 7.62
N THR A 146 -30.71 29.70 8.71
CA THR A 146 -30.48 29.27 10.09
C THR A 146 -31.40 28.12 10.53
N SER A 147 -30.85 27.15 11.32
CA SER A 147 -31.57 26.25 12.28
C SER A 147 -32.58 25.21 11.71
N GLN A 148 -32.69 23.95 12.15
CA GLN A 148 -31.93 23.02 13.03
C GLN A 148 -32.23 21.54 12.54
N PRO A 149 -31.97 20.45 13.30
CA PRO A 149 -30.66 19.83 13.49
C PRO A 149 -30.62 18.33 13.08
N ARG A 150 -29.54 17.87 12.44
CA ARG A 150 -29.07 16.47 12.55
C ARG A 150 -27.54 16.41 12.58
N GLU A 151 -27.04 15.59 13.49
CA GLU A 151 -25.65 15.51 13.96
C GLU A 151 -24.68 15.07 12.86
N HIS A 152 -23.67 15.88 12.54
CA HIS A 152 -22.38 15.43 11.97
C HIS A 152 -21.29 16.46 12.30
N SER A 153 -20.30 16.06 13.10
CA SER A 153 -19.13 16.89 13.43
C SER A 153 -18.23 17.12 12.21
N GLY A 154 -17.85 18.37 11.91
CA GLY A 154 -16.84 18.67 10.88
C GLY A 154 -17.09 19.87 9.96
N SER A 155 -18.18 20.64 10.13
CA SER A 155 -18.39 21.86 9.33
C SER A 155 -17.43 22.98 9.75
N ILE A 156 -16.74 23.63 8.80
CA ILE A 156 -15.97 24.85 9.06
C ILE A 156 -16.95 25.98 9.36
N CYS A 157 -16.71 26.73 10.44
CA CYS A 157 -17.47 27.92 10.82
C CYS A 157 -16.63 29.18 10.57
N THR A 158 -17.25 30.36 10.57
CA THR A 158 -16.55 31.66 10.56
C THR A 158 -16.79 32.40 11.86
N ASP A 159 -15.76 32.99 12.45
CA ASP A 159 -15.89 33.82 13.65
C ASP A 159 -16.44 35.23 13.33
N SER A 160 -16.62 36.05 14.36
CA SER A 160 -17.13 37.42 14.23
C SER A 160 -16.22 38.37 13.44
N SER A 161 -14.97 37.98 13.20
CA SER A 161 -14.01 38.69 12.33
C SER A 161 -13.96 38.11 10.91
N GLY A 162 -14.81 37.11 10.59
CA GLY A 162 -14.87 36.48 9.28
C GLY A 162 -13.78 35.45 9.02
N HIS A 163 -13.06 34.99 10.04
CA HIS A 163 -12.00 34.00 9.89
C HIS A 163 -12.52 32.57 10.11
N PRO A 164 -12.07 31.59 9.29
CA PRO A 164 -12.54 30.22 9.42
C PRO A 164 -12.01 29.56 10.69
N TYR A 165 -12.79 28.73 11.36
CA TYR A 165 -12.38 27.90 12.50
C TYR A 165 -13.17 26.57 12.51
N LEU A 166 -12.75 25.62 13.36
CA LEU A 166 -13.50 24.37 13.57
C LEU A 166 -14.29 24.45 14.88
N PRO A 167 -15.64 24.32 14.85
CA PRO A 167 -16.46 24.41 16.04
C PRO A 167 -16.14 23.28 17.02
N GLY A 168 -16.09 23.64 18.32
CA GLY A 168 -15.79 22.74 19.42
C GLY A 168 -15.26 23.52 20.61
N THR A 169 -15.09 22.85 21.76
CA THR A 169 -14.46 23.44 22.94
C THR A 169 -12.97 23.62 22.69
N ARG A 170 -12.43 24.81 22.94
CA ARG A 170 -10.99 25.08 22.85
C ARG A 170 -10.21 24.16 23.82
N ARG A 171 -9.30 23.36 23.27
CA ARG A 171 -8.43 22.41 24.00
C ARG A 171 -7.01 22.95 24.08
N GLU A 172 -6.15 22.33 24.89
CA GLU A 172 -4.71 22.64 24.84
C GLU A 172 -4.08 22.24 23.50
N LEU A 173 -2.94 22.87 23.15
CA LEU A 173 -2.20 22.50 21.95
C LEU A 173 -1.65 21.05 22.06
N PRO A 174 -1.82 20.21 21.03
CA PRO A 174 -1.21 18.89 20.98
C PRO A 174 0.30 18.96 21.23
N ALA A 175 0.86 17.96 21.92
CA ALA A 175 2.25 18.00 22.39
C ALA A 175 3.28 18.33 21.30
N ALA A 176 3.10 17.82 20.07
CA ALA A 176 3.97 18.13 18.93
C ALA A 176 3.86 19.61 18.48
N SER A 177 2.67 20.19 18.46
CA SER A 177 2.44 21.60 18.12
C SER A 177 2.87 22.53 19.26
N ARG A 178 2.74 22.11 20.52
CA ARG A 178 3.30 22.82 21.68
C ARG A 178 4.83 22.81 21.66
N ALA A 179 5.45 21.68 21.31
CA ALA A 179 6.89 21.60 21.09
C ALA A 179 7.34 22.50 19.92
N ALA A 180 6.59 22.51 18.81
CA ALA A 180 6.87 23.39 17.67
C ALA A 180 6.75 24.88 18.04
N LEU A 181 5.79 25.25 18.91
CA LEU A 181 5.59 26.63 19.37
C LEU A 181 6.80 27.18 20.14
N VAL A 182 7.43 26.37 20.99
CA VAL A 182 8.59 26.78 21.80
C VAL A 182 9.94 26.54 21.10
N SER A 183 9.96 25.88 19.94
CA SER A 183 11.18 25.57 19.20
C SER A 183 11.74 26.82 18.50
N PRO A 184 12.99 27.24 18.77
CA PRO A 184 13.56 28.43 18.12
C PRO A 184 13.89 28.18 16.64
N VAL A 185 13.61 29.17 15.80
CA VAL A 185 14.00 29.13 14.37
C VAL A 185 15.49 29.47 14.24
N ALA A 186 16.32 28.44 14.00
CA ALA A 186 17.75 28.61 13.81
C ALA A 186 18.11 29.52 12.62
N ALA A 187 19.27 30.18 12.70
CA ALA A 187 19.76 31.05 11.64
C ALA A 187 19.92 30.30 10.31
N GLY A 188 19.38 30.85 9.22
CA GLY A 188 19.37 30.23 7.90
C GLY A 188 18.28 29.17 7.66
N VAL A 189 17.50 28.77 8.67
CA VAL A 189 16.43 27.77 8.53
C VAL A 189 15.07 28.44 8.25
N ASP A 190 14.27 27.81 7.38
CA ASP A 190 12.89 28.24 7.14
C ASP A 190 11.94 27.74 8.23
N GLY A 191 11.51 28.66 9.11
CA GLY A 191 10.51 28.40 10.15
C GLY A 191 9.08 28.15 9.64
N SER A 192 8.83 28.10 8.33
CA SER A 192 7.48 27.86 7.77
C SER A 192 6.89 26.52 8.21
N ALA A 193 7.74 25.50 8.40
CA ALA A 193 7.34 24.17 8.87
C ALA A 193 6.91 24.18 10.35
N LEU A 194 7.59 24.94 11.21
CA LEU A 194 7.21 25.11 12.62
C LEU A 194 5.87 25.86 12.73
N LEU A 195 5.74 26.98 12.02
CA LEU A 195 4.48 27.73 11.91
C LEU A 195 3.34 26.83 11.42
N ARG A 196 3.56 26.02 10.36
CA ARG A 196 2.59 25.06 9.84
C ARG A 196 2.16 24.04 10.89
N SER A 197 3.09 23.50 11.67
CA SER A 197 2.83 22.53 12.74
C SER A 197 1.99 23.13 13.88
N VAL A 198 2.29 24.37 14.29
CA VAL A 198 1.52 25.11 15.31
C VAL A 198 0.09 25.35 14.82
N LEU A 199 -0.10 25.91 13.62
CA LEU A 199 -1.42 26.24 13.07
C LEU A 199 -2.31 25.00 12.89
N LEU A 200 -1.73 23.85 12.51
CA LEU A 200 -2.47 22.60 12.36
C LEU A 200 -2.97 22.07 13.71
N GLY A 201 -2.12 22.06 14.74
CA GLY A 201 -2.53 21.63 16.08
C GLY A 201 -3.55 22.57 16.72
N ALA A 202 -3.39 23.88 16.52
CA ALA A 202 -4.34 24.90 16.97
C ALA A 202 -5.73 24.73 16.32
N ALA A 203 -5.78 24.56 14.99
CA ALA A 203 -7.04 24.32 14.29
C ALA A 203 -7.73 23.02 14.77
N ALA A 204 -6.97 21.94 14.97
CA ALA A 204 -7.50 20.68 15.53
C ALA A 204 -7.94 20.80 17.00
N ALA A 205 -7.34 21.71 17.77
CA ALA A 205 -7.68 22.01 19.16
C ALA A 205 -8.83 23.02 19.32
N HIS A 206 -9.52 23.41 18.24
CA HIS A 206 -10.60 24.41 18.23
C HIS A 206 -10.15 25.81 18.72
N TRP A 207 -8.93 26.22 18.35
CA TRP A 207 -8.47 27.59 18.56
C TRP A 207 -9.01 28.52 17.47
N HIS A 208 -8.99 29.82 17.73
CA HIS A 208 -9.34 30.87 16.77
C HIS A 208 -8.09 31.59 16.22
N LEU A 209 -8.24 32.36 15.13
CA LEU A 209 -7.15 33.19 14.60
C LEU A 209 -6.64 34.18 15.65
N SER A 210 -7.55 34.74 16.45
CA SER A 210 -7.25 35.66 17.55
C SER A 210 -6.27 35.09 18.56
N ASP A 211 -6.42 33.82 18.93
CA ASP A 211 -5.55 33.14 19.90
C ASP A 211 -4.11 33.04 19.39
N ILE A 212 -3.95 32.84 18.08
CA ILE A 212 -2.64 32.74 17.42
C ILE A 212 -2.05 34.13 17.16
N ALA A 213 -2.88 35.14 16.89
CA ALA A 213 -2.43 36.53 16.83
C ALA A 213 -1.87 36.97 18.19
N GLN A 214 -2.59 36.72 19.27
CA GLN A 214 -2.14 37.03 20.64
C GLN A 214 -0.84 36.29 20.99
N LEU A 215 -0.72 34.99 20.68
CA LEU A 215 0.54 34.26 20.84
C LEU A 215 1.68 34.82 19.97
N ALA A 216 1.38 35.40 18.79
CA ALA A 216 2.39 35.95 17.90
C ALA A 216 2.96 37.29 18.42
N ASP A 217 2.19 38.04 19.20
CA ASP A 217 2.66 39.28 19.85
C ASP A 217 3.64 38.97 21.00
N ASP A 218 3.41 37.89 21.76
CA ASP A 218 4.29 37.43 22.85
C ASP A 218 5.57 36.72 22.34
N ALA A 219 6.47 37.47 21.69
CA ALA A 219 7.68 36.92 21.08
C ALA A 219 8.55 35.98 21.95
N PRO A 220 8.74 36.21 23.27
CA PRO A 220 9.51 35.30 24.12
C PRO A 220 8.85 33.94 24.36
N SER A 221 7.52 33.83 24.29
CA SER A 221 6.78 32.60 24.58
C SER A 221 6.55 31.73 23.33
N SER A 222 6.68 32.31 22.14
CA SER A 222 6.43 31.66 20.85
C SER A 222 7.56 31.80 19.80
N PRO A 223 8.80 31.31 20.08
CA PRO A 223 9.87 31.25 19.08
C PRO A 223 9.50 30.53 17.77
N GLY A 224 8.61 29.54 17.81
CA GLY A 224 8.12 28.81 16.64
C GLY A 224 7.24 29.64 15.69
N LEU A 225 6.72 30.78 16.15
CA LEU A 225 5.96 31.73 15.33
C LEU A 225 6.85 32.78 14.65
N GLU A 226 8.18 32.67 14.74
CA GLU A 226 9.12 33.64 14.16
C GLU A 226 9.01 33.76 12.63
N HIS A 227 8.50 32.72 11.93
CA HIS A 227 8.18 32.85 10.51
C HIS A 227 7.01 33.83 10.22
N LEU A 228 6.20 34.25 11.20
CA LEU A 228 5.29 35.39 11.02
C LEU A 228 6.08 36.70 11.05
N ARG A 229 6.88 36.91 12.11
CA ARG A 229 7.59 38.16 12.41
C ARG A 229 8.70 38.50 11.42
N SER A 230 9.44 37.51 10.92
CA SER A 230 10.57 37.76 10.03
C SER A 230 10.69 36.76 8.87
N ALA A 231 11.07 37.29 7.70
CA ALA A 231 11.41 36.51 6.53
C ALA A 231 12.87 36.04 6.59
N ALA A 232 13.16 34.86 6.04
CA ALA A 232 14.53 34.39 5.88
C ALA A 232 15.31 35.35 4.97
N GLY A 233 16.53 35.70 5.38
CA GLY A 233 17.48 36.41 4.52
C GLY A 233 18.05 35.50 3.43
N ARG A 234 18.93 36.05 2.57
CA ARG A 234 19.83 35.21 1.75
C ARG A 234 20.75 34.40 2.68
N PRO A 235 21.31 33.26 2.25
CA PRO A 235 22.31 32.53 3.03
C PRO A 235 23.42 33.47 3.53
N GLY A 236 23.69 33.44 4.85
CA GLY A 236 24.64 34.34 5.50
C GLY A 236 24.14 35.76 5.85
N GLN A 237 22.89 36.12 5.52
CA GLN A 237 22.29 37.41 5.93
C GLN A 237 21.30 37.25 7.10
N PRO A 238 21.16 38.25 7.97
CA PRO A 238 20.15 38.25 9.03
C PRO A 238 18.73 38.18 8.46
N ARG A 239 17.80 37.66 9.27
CA ARG A 239 16.36 37.64 8.94
C ARG A 239 15.84 39.08 8.82
N ARG A 240 14.92 39.31 7.89
CA ARG A 240 14.32 40.64 7.67
C ARG A 240 12.97 40.72 8.40
N PRO A 241 12.76 41.68 9.31
CA PRO A 241 11.45 41.90 9.93
C PRO A 241 10.38 42.14 8.87
N ARG A 242 9.17 41.63 9.10
CA ARG A 242 7.97 41.95 8.31
C ARG A 242 7.17 43.04 9.00
N SER A 243 6.47 43.85 8.22
CA SER A 243 5.48 44.78 8.76
C SER A 243 4.30 44.03 9.38
N ALA A 244 3.58 44.68 10.31
CA ALA A 244 2.37 44.11 10.92
C ALA A 244 1.32 43.70 9.87
N VAL A 245 1.19 44.48 8.78
CA VAL A 245 0.25 44.21 7.67
C VAL A 245 0.64 42.93 6.91
N GLU A 246 1.93 42.71 6.64
CA GLU A 246 2.42 41.50 5.98
C GLU A 246 2.28 40.27 6.88
N SER A 247 2.62 40.41 8.17
CA SER A 247 2.47 39.36 9.19
C SER A 247 1.01 38.93 9.33
N GLY A 248 0.07 39.87 9.42
CA GLY A 248 -1.36 39.61 9.46
C GLY A 248 -1.87 38.89 8.21
N ARG A 249 -1.54 39.40 7.01
CA ARG A 249 -1.91 38.74 5.74
C ARG A 249 -1.36 37.32 5.62
N LEU A 250 -0.13 37.09 6.09
CA LEU A 250 0.50 35.76 6.13
C LEU A 250 -0.23 34.84 7.11
N LEU A 251 -0.54 35.32 8.32
CA LEU A 251 -1.24 34.57 9.35
C LEU A 251 -2.65 34.15 8.88
N THR A 252 -3.49 35.09 8.43
CA THR A 252 -4.85 34.79 7.91
C THR A 252 -4.81 33.75 6.80
N ARG A 253 -3.88 33.88 5.84
CA ARG A 253 -3.75 32.94 4.71
C ARG A 253 -3.31 31.54 5.17
N GLN A 254 -2.31 31.43 6.05
CA GLN A 254 -1.82 30.13 6.50
C GLN A 254 -2.80 29.45 7.47
N TRP A 255 -3.53 30.23 8.27
CA TRP A 255 -4.60 29.74 9.12
C TRP A 255 -5.77 29.16 8.32
N ALA A 256 -6.27 29.86 7.31
CA ALA A 256 -7.31 29.33 6.43
C ALA A 256 -6.87 28.00 5.77
N ARG A 257 -5.61 27.91 5.32
CA ARG A 257 -5.02 26.66 4.81
C ARG A 257 -4.84 25.58 5.88
N ALA A 258 -4.71 25.92 7.15
CA ALA A 258 -4.63 24.97 8.26
C ALA A 258 -6.04 24.42 8.59
N VAL A 259 -7.02 25.29 8.80
CA VAL A 259 -8.42 24.91 9.09
C VAL A 259 -9.01 24.06 7.98
N THR A 260 -8.89 24.49 6.71
CA THR A 260 -9.35 23.69 5.57
C THR A 260 -8.63 22.35 5.47
N HIS A 261 -7.33 22.28 5.79
CA HIS A 261 -6.59 21.01 5.76
C HIS A 261 -7.05 20.06 6.87
N VAL A 262 -7.29 20.54 8.09
CA VAL A 262 -7.79 19.69 9.19
C VAL A 262 -9.22 19.21 8.91
N ALA A 263 -10.10 20.07 8.38
CA ALA A 263 -11.46 19.68 7.99
C ALA A 263 -11.50 18.61 6.88
N THR A 264 -10.67 18.76 5.85
CA THR A 264 -10.65 17.85 4.69
C THR A 264 -9.79 16.60 4.90
N THR A 265 -8.79 16.65 5.80
CA THR A 265 -7.93 15.52 6.16
C THR A 265 -8.46 14.81 7.41
N THR A 266 -9.78 14.61 7.47
CA THR A 266 -10.48 13.80 8.49
C THR A 266 -10.15 12.31 8.32
N ARG A 267 -8.87 11.98 8.58
CA ARG A 267 -8.52 10.70 9.20
C ARG A 267 -9.46 10.54 10.39
N HIS A 268 -9.97 9.32 10.58
CA HIS A 268 -10.46 8.92 11.90
C HIS A 268 -9.25 8.81 12.83
N ALA A 269 -8.69 9.95 13.25
CA ALA A 269 -8.18 10.07 14.59
C ALA A 269 -9.42 9.97 15.49
N GLY A 270 -9.76 8.75 15.90
CA GLY A 270 -10.71 8.59 16.99
C GLY A 270 -10.18 9.31 18.22
N ASP A 271 -11.06 9.66 19.16
CA ASP A 271 -10.71 10.34 20.42
C ASP A 271 -9.88 9.49 21.40
N ASP A 272 -9.18 8.50 20.88
CA ASP A 272 -8.24 7.63 21.57
C ASP A 272 -6.94 8.39 21.87
N ALA A 273 -6.96 9.13 22.98
CA ALA A 273 -5.79 9.81 23.52
C ALA A 273 -4.59 8.87 23.74
N THR A 274 -4.81 7.56 23.85
CA THR A 274 -3.73 6.57 24.02
C THR A 274 -3.13 6.10 22.68
N PHE A 275 -3.73 6.43 21.52
CA PHE A 275 -3.21 6.08 20.20
C PHE A 275 -1.75 6.51 20.01
N GLY A 276 -1.40 7.74 20.42
CA GLY A 276 -0.03 8.26 20.30
C GLY A 276 0.98 7.44 21.13
N ALA A 277 0.60 7.06 22.36
CA ALA A 277 1.42 6.22 23.22
C ALA A 277 1.53 4.78 22.70
N ARG A 278 0.43 4.18 22.21
CA ARG A 278 0.47 2.85 21.59
C ARG A 278 1.28 2.84 20.30
N ALA A 279 1.13 3.85 19.44
CA ALA A 279 1.93 4.00 18.23
C ALA A 279 3.43 4.13 18.54
N HIS A 280 3.80 4.84 19.60
CA HIS A 280 5.17 4.91 20.07
C HIS A 280 5.68 3.55 20.58
N ALA A 281 4.96 2.90 21.49
CA ALA A 281 5.35 1.61 22.06
C ALA A 281 5.45 0.50 21.00
N VAL A 282 4.53 0.49 20.03
CA VAL A 282 4.55 -0.43 18.89
C VAL A 282 5.71 -0.12 17.93
N ALA A 283 6.02 1.15 17.69
CA ALA A 283 7.18 1.53 16.89
C ALA A 283 8.50 1.15 17.57
N GLN A 284 8.62 1.33 18.89
CA GLN A 284 9.78 0.89 19.69
C GLN A 284 9.94 -0.64 19.68
N LEU A 285 8.85 -1.39 19.91
CA LEU A 285 8.86 -2.86 19.82
C LEU A 285 9.35 -3.34 18.45
N VAL A 286 8.96 -2.68 17.36
CA VAL A 286 9.40 -3.03 16.01
C VAL A 286 10.84 -2.60 15.76
N ASP A 287 11.28 -1.44 16.24
CA ASP A 287 12.68 -1.00 16.18
C ASP A 287 13.60 -1.98 16.92
N ASP A 288 13.24 -2.39 18.15
CA ASP A 288 13.93 -3.40 18.93
C ASP A 288 14.04 -4.76 18.21
N VAL A 289 12.95 -5.21 17.58
CA VAL A 289 12.91 -6.48 16.83
C VAL A 289 13.75 -6.39 15.56
N GLN A 290 13.70 -5.27 14.83
CA GLN A 290 14.55 -5.04 13.66
C GLN A 290 16.02 -4.94 14.07
N ALA A 291 16.35 -4.20 15.14
CA ALA A 291 17.70 -4.11 15.68
C ALA A 291 18.25 -5.48 16.12
N ARG A 292 17.45 -6.30 16.82
CA ARG A 292 17.79 -7.70 17.13
C ARG A 292 18.05 -8.52 15.86
N ALA A 293 17.22 -8.35 14.82
CA ALA A 293 17.41 -9.03 13.55
C ALA A 293 18.68 -8.58 12.80
N HIS A 294 19.06 -7.29 12.87
CA HIS A 294 20.32 -6.80 12.31
C HIS A 294 21.53 -7.25 13.14
N ALA A 295 21.44 -7.31 14.47
CA ALA A 295 22.49 -7.88 15.32
C ALA A 295 22.76 -9.36 15.01
N THR A 296 21.74 -10.12 14.61
CA THR A 296 21.86 -11.53 14.19
C THR A 296 21.92 -11.71 12.66
N ARG A 297 22.62 -10.85 11.92
CA ARG A 297 22.79 -10.97 10.44
C ARG A 297 23.09 -12.40 9.97
N GLY A 298 24.09 -13.06 10.56
CA GLY A 298 24.52 -14.43 10.25
C GLY A 298 23.43 -15.53 10.36
N ARG A 299 22.36 -15.27 11.12
CA ARG A 299 21.23 -16.20 11.27
C ARG A 299 20.35 -16.25 10.01
N TRP A 300 20.17 -15.14 9.31
CA TRP A 300 19.29 -15.06 8.13
C TRP A 300 19.88 -15.71 6.87
N ARG A 301 21.13 -16.20 6.96
CA ARG A 301 21.86 -16.83 5.84
C ARG A 301 21.53 -18.30 5.66
N LEU A 302 21.21 -18.96 6.77
CA LEU A 302 20.94 -20.40 6.87
C LEU A 302 19.77 -20.80 5.97
N ARG A 303 19.62 -22.11 5.69
CA ARG A 303 18.59 -22.62 4.77
C ARG A 303 17.18 -22.20 5.19
N GLY A 304 16.56 -21.31 4.40
CA GLY A 304 15.23 -20.72 4.66
C GLY A 304 15.25 -19.40 5.43
N GLY A 305 16.41 -18.97 5.94
CA GLY A 305 16.64 -17.68 6.61
C GLY A 305 16.17 -16.46 5.82
N PRO A 306 16.34 -16.40 4.48
CA PRO A 306 15.81 -15.29 3.68
C PRO A 306 14.28 -15.18 3.75
N SER A 307 13.57 -16.31 3.71
CA SER A 307 12.11 -16.36 3.86
C SER A 307 11.67 -16.05 5.29
N LEU A 308 12.45 -16.45 6.30
CA LEU A 308 12.20 -16.11 7.70
C LEU A 308 12.31 -14.60 7.95
N ARG A 309 13.35 -13.92 7.41
CA ARG A 309 13.47 -12.46 7.53
C ARG A 309 12.32 -11.73 6.85
N ARG A 310 11.92 -12.15 5.64
CA ARG A 310 10.74 -11.60 4.93
C ARG A 310 9.46 -11.70 5.76
N VAL A 311 9.21 -12.85 6.38
CA VAL A 311 8.02 -13.06 7.23
C VAL A 311 8.07 -12.21 8.49
N LEU A 312 9.24 -12.07 9.12
CA LEU A 312 9.42 -11.18 10.27
C LEU A 312 9.18 -9.70 9.90
N ASP A 313 9.75 -9.23 8.80
CA ASP A 313 9.60 -7.85 8.32
C ASP A 313 8.12 -7.55 7.94
N VAL A 314 7.41 -8.50 7.34
CA VAL A 314 5.95 -8.38 7.07
C VAL A 314 5.12 -8.38 8.35
N LEU A 315 5.47 -9.17 9.38
CA LEU A 315 4.78 -9.09 10.67
C LEU A 315 5.02 -7.74 11.37
N CYS A 316 6.23 -7.17 11.22
CA CYS A 316 6.53 -5.81 11.69
C CYS A 316 5.69 -4.75 10.97
N GLU A 317 5.58 -4.82 9.63
CA GLU A 317 4.72 -3.95 8.82
C GLU A 317 3.25 -4.01 9.31
N LEU A 318 2.70 -5.22 9.46
CA LEU A 318 1.32 -5.44 9.93
C LEU A 318 1.06 -4.91 11.34
N VAL A 319 2.02 -5.07 12.26
CA VAL A 319 1.94 -4.57 13.64
C VAL A 319 1.96 -3.04 13.68
N LEU A 320 2.81 -2.41 12.87
CA LEU A 320 2.83 -0.95 12.72
C LEU A 320 1.52 -0.44 12.09
N GLU A 321 1.02 -1.08 11.03
CA GLU A 321 -0.27 -0.74 10.39
C GLU A 321 -1.40 -0.73 11.43
N ALA A 322 -1.55 -1.83 12.17
CA ALA A 322 -2.64 -2.05 13.11
C ALA A 322 -2.51 -1.30 14.45
N VAL A 323 -1.31 -0.80 14.79
CA VAL A 323 -1.01 -0.11 16.07
C VAL A 323 -1.33 -1.00 17.28
N THR A 324 -0.99 -2.28 17.15
CA THR A 324 -1.11 -3.31 18.19
C THR A 324 0.04 -4.31 18.03
N GLY A 325 0.66 -4.71 19.15
CA GLY A 325 1.70 -5.75 19.17
C GLY A 325 1.19 -7.16 18.86
N VAL A 326 -0.12 -7.34 18.67
CA VAL A 326 -0.78 -8.60 18.28
C VAL A 326 -1.66 -8.38 17.06
N VAL A 327 -1.45 -9.16 16.00
CA VAL A 327 -2.17 -9.04 14.71
C VAL A 327 -2.77 -10.36 14.23
N GLU A 328 -3.96 -10.30 13.66
CA GLU A 328 -4.55 -11.40 12.90
C GLU A 328 -3.84 -11.50 11.54
N ALA A 329 -3.14 -12.61 11.27
CA ALA A 329 -2.38 -12.76 10.03
C ALA A 329 -2.45 -14.19 9.48
N ASP A 330 -3.13 -14.34 8.34
CA ASP A 330 -3.28 -15.63 7.68
C ASP A 330 -2.08 -15.97 6.79
N ILE A 331 -1.76 -17.27 6.71
CA ILE A 331 -0.58 -17.77 5.98
C ILE A 331 -0.59 -17.42 4.48
N ARG A 332 -1.76 -17.14 3.88
CA ARG A 332 -1.88 -16.72 2.48
C ARG A 332 -1.63 -15.22 2.33
N ARG A 333 -2.11 -14.35 3.24
CA ARG A 333 -1.76 -12.91 3.26
C ARG A 333 -0.25 -12.73 3.41
N ILE A 334 0.35 -13.39 4.41
CA ILE A 334 1.81 -13.33 4.64
C ILE A 334 2.57 -13.85 3.41
N ALA A 335 2.14 -14.96 2.82
CA ALA A 335 2.79 -15.51 1.63
C ALA A 335 2.77 -14.55 0.43
N LEU A 336 1.63 -13.89 0.17
CA LEU A 336 1.52 -12.90 -0.91
C LEU A 336 2.37 -11.66 -0.62
N MET A 337 2.31 -11.11 0.60
CA MET A 337 3.14 -9.96 0.99
C MET A 337 4.64 -10.24 0.87
N CYS A 338 5.10 -11.46 1.18
CA CYS A 338 6.52 -11.85 1.09
C CYS A 338 6.96 -12.31 -0.32
N GLY A 339 6.03 -12.53 -1.26
CA GLY A 339 6.29 -13.21 -2.54
C GLY A 339 6.56 -14.72 -2.46
N ILE A 340 6.28 -15.37 -1.32
CA ILE A 340 6.59 -16.80 -1.06
C ILE A 340 5.35 -17.70 -1.20
N GLY A 341 5.50 -19.01 -0.97
CA GLY A 341 4.37 -19.95 -0.91
C GLY A 341 3.74 -20.03 0.48
N ARG A 342 2.43 -20.32 0.58
CA ARG A 342 1.70 -20.47 1.87
C ARG A 342 2.34 -21.47 2.83
N GLU A 343 2.97 -22.52 2.30
CA GLU A 343 3.64 -23.55 3.13
C GLU A 343 5.00 -23.07 3.66
N THR A 344 5.72 -22.27 2.86
CA THR A 344 6.92 -21.55 3.29
C THR A 344 6.58 -20.54 4.39
N ALA A 345 5.48 -19.78 4.23
CA ALA A 345 5.00 -18.85 5.24
C ALA A 345 4.59 -19.56 6.54
N ARG A 346 3.84 -20.68 6.45
CA ARG A 346 3.48 -21.51 7.62
C ARG A 346 4.72 -22.03 8.36
N THR A 347 5.68 -22.58 7.63
CA THR A 347 6.93 -23.11 8.21
C THR A 347 7.79 -22.00 8.83
N ALA A 348 7.82 -20.82 8.21
CA ALA A 348 8.54 -19.66 8.73
C ALA A 348 7.92 -19.14 10.04
N LEU A 349 6.60 -19.04 10.13
CA LEU A 349 5.90 -18.66 11.37
C LEU A 349 6.20 -19.61 12.52
N LEU A 350 6.15 -20.93 12.30
CA LEU A 350 6.46 -21.91 13.34
C LEU A 350 7.90 -21.77 13.85
N ARG A 351 8.88 -21.66 12.95
CA ARG A 351 10.29 -21.48 13.34
C ARG A 351 10.54 -20.15 14.06
N LEU A 352 9.95 -19.05 13.60
CA LEU A 352 10.03 -17.76 14.31
C LEU A 352 9.41 -17.82 15.70
N ALA A 353 8.39 -18.67 15.91
CA ALA A 353 7.76 -18.90 17.21
C ALA A 353 8.61 -19.78 18.13
N GLU A 354 9.14 -20.91 17.61
CA GLU A 354 10.06 -21.82 18.31
C GLU A 354 11.31 -21.10 18.84
N GLU A 355 11.76 -20.05 18.14
CA GLU A 355 12.96 -19.28 18.46
C GLU A 355 12.69 -17.99 19.25
N GLY A 356 11.44 -17.73 19.64
CA GLY A 356 11.09 -16.56 20.44
C GLY A 356 11.29 -15.22 19.72
N TRP A 357 11.03 -15.15 18.41
CA TRP A 357 10.82 -13.87 17.71
C TRP A 357 9.36 -13.43 17.79
N ILE A 358 8.45 -14.41 17.72
CA ILE A 358 7.00 -14.21 17.76
C ILE A 358 6.35 -15.24 18.69
N ARG A 359 5.08 -15.04 19.02
CA ARG A 359 4.26 -16.04 19.72
C ARG A 359 2.87 -16.10 19.10
N GLN A 360 2.31 -17.31 18.98
CA GLN A 360 0.89 -17.44 18.66
C GLN A 360 0.07 -16.98 19.86
N ALA A 361 -0.67 -15.87 19.70
CA ALA A 361 -1.52 -15.29 20.72
C ALA A 361 -2.89 -15.98 20.77
N ARG A 362 -3.43 -16.39 19.62
CA ARG A 362 -4.63 -17.22 19.48
C ARG A 362 -4.47 -18.18 18.29
N PRO A 363 -4.97 -19.43 18.37
CA PRO A 363 -5.09 -20.30 17.20
C PRO A 363 -6.01 -19.69 16.14
N ALA A 364 -5.98 -20.23 14.92
CA ALA A 364 -6.98 -19.91 13.90
C ALA A 364 -8.30 -20.62 14.22
N GLU A 365 -9.42 -19.92 14.09
CA GLU A 365 -10.74 -20.44 14.47
C GLU A 365 -11.83 -19.92 13.51
N GLY A 366 -12.62 -20.83 12.94
CA GLY A 366 -13.71 -20.50 12.02
C GLY A 366 -13.24 -19.65 10.81
N PRO A 367 -13.74 -18.41 10.65
CA PRO A 367 -13.28 -17.48 9.63
C PRO A 367 -11.98 -16.74 9.99
N HIS A 368 -11.58 -16.72 11.27
CA HIS A 368 -10.43 -15.95 11.76
C HIS A 368 -9.12 -16.71 11.60
N ALA A 369 -8.09 -15.98 11.21
CA ALA A 369 -6.73 -16.49 11.16
C ALA A 369 -6.08 -16.55 12.55
N ALA A 370 -4.91 -17.18 12.63
CA ALA A 370 -4.10 -17.16 13.84
C ALA A 370 -3.65 -15.72 14.17
N TYR A 371 -3.67 -15.39 15.45
CA TYR A 371 -3.16 -14.13 15.96
C TYR A 371 -1.71 -14.31 16.37
N TRP A 372 -0.83 -13.42 15.92
CA TRP A 372 0.61 -13.46 16.19
C TRP A 372 1.05 -12.20 16.93
N ALA A 373 1.86 -12.38 17.96
CA ALA A 373 2.48 -11.31 18.74
C ALA A 373 3.98 -11.24 18.45
N LEU A 374 4.54 -10.04 18.31
CA LEU A 374 6.00 -9.85 18.33
C LEU A 374 6.53 -9.94 19.76
N LEU A 375 7.78 -10.39 19.92
CA LEU A 375 8.45 -10.50 21.23
C LEU A 375 9.65 -9.54 21.31
N SER A 376 9.60 -8.58 22.23
CA SER A 376 10.76 -7.72 22.53
C SER A 376 11.96 -8.54 23.00
N PRO A 377 13.20 -8.15 22.63
CA PRO A 377 14.43 -8.82 23.09
C PRO A 377 14.54 -8.86 24.62
N THR A 378 14.04 -7.82 25.29
CA THR A 378 14.14 -7.58 26.75
C THR A 378 13.23 -8.47 27.61
N GLY A 379 12.38 -9.31 26.99
CA GLY A 379 11.40 -10.14 27.70
C GLY A 379 11.66 -11.65 27.67
N ALA A 380 12.75 -12.10 27.03
CA ALA A 380 13.08 -13.52 26.93
C ALA A 380 14.36 -13.84 27.71
N ALA A 381 14.26 -14.77 28.67
CA ALA A 381 15.43 -15.46 29.19
C ALA A 381 16.22 -16.09 28.02
N SER A 382 17.55 -16.16 28.15
CA SER A 382 18.42 -16.76 27.13
C SER A 382 17.87 -18.10 26.65
N PRO A 383 17.83 -18.38 25.33
CA PRO A 383 17.46 -19.71 24.86
C PRO A 383 18.42 -20.72 25.50
N PRO A 384 17.94 -21.91 25.91
CA PRO A 384 18.81 -22.92 26.49
C PRO A 384 19.92 -23.23 25.50
N ARG A 385 21.17 -23.03 25.93
CA ARG A 385 22.33 -23.50 25.17
C ARG A 385 22.13 -25.00 24.96
N ARG A 386 22.29 -25.46 23.73
CA ARG A 386 22.42 -26.89 23.47
C ARG A 386 23.80 -27.31 23.96
N ASP A 387 23.89 -27.65 25.24
CA ASP A 387 24.98 -28.48 25.72
C ASP A 387 24.86 -29.83 25.01
N ARG A 388 25.84 -30.09 24.15
CA ARG A 388 26.16 -31.44 23.74
C ARG A 388 26.98 -32.02 24.89
N ASP A 389 26.35 -32.88 25.69
CA ASP A 389 26.95 -34.14 26.18
C ASP A 389 25.90 -34.98 26.94
N LEU A 390 26.25 -36.24 27.21
CA LEU A 390 25.48 -37.28 27.92
C LEU A 390 24.41 -38.06 27.11
N VAL A 391 24.92 -38.98 26.28
CA VAL A 391 24.78 -40.45 26.43
C VAL A 391 23.41 -41.05 26.81
N GLY A 392 22.94 -41.97 25.95
CA GLY A 392 22.40 -43.27 26.37
C GLY A 392 20.89 -43.38 26.60
N GLY A 393 20.17 -43.96 25.64
CA GLY A 393 18.73 -44.26 25.78
C GLY A 393 18.18 -45.04 24.59
N SER A 394 18.47 -46.33 24.51
CA SER A 394 17.92 -47.22 23.47
C SER A 394 16.44 -47.54 23.76
N LEU A 395 15.58 -47.36 22.75
CA LEU A 395 14.38 -48.17 22.56
C LEU A 395 14.13 -48.32 21.06
N ALA A 396 14.37 -49.52 20.54
CA ALA A 396 14.05 -49.90 19.17
C ALA A 396 12.67 -50.57 19.12
N VAL A 397 11.86 -50.24 18.10
CA VAL A 397 10.86 -51.16 17.53
C VAL A 397 10.81 -50.95 16.01
N GLU A 398 11.35 -51.96 15.31
CA GLU A 398 10.97 -52.51 14.01
C GLU A 398 10.68 -51.58 12.80
N ALA A 399 11.51 -51.77 11.76
CA ALA A 399 11.22 -51.43 10.38
C ALA A 399 11.21 -52.71 9.53
N THR A 400 10.37 -52.77 8.48
CA THR A 400 10.58 -53.38 7.14
C THR A 400 9.24 -53.60 6.42
N PRO A 401 9.20 -53.82 5.09
CA PRO A 401 10.05 -53.25 4.03
C PRO A 401 9.23 -52.70 2.84
N ALA A 402 9.92 -52.18 1.83
CA ALA A 402 9.39 -52.01 0.47
C ALA A 402 10.05 -53.04 -0.47
N PRO A 403 9.45 -53.36 -1.63
CA PRO A 403 10.17 -53.85 -2.82
C PRO A 403 10.76 -52.64 -3.59
N ASP A 404 12.02 -52.65 -4.02
CA ASP A 404 12.56 -53.34 -5.23
C ASP A 404 11.92 -52.84 -6.54
N GLU A 405 12.63 -52.55 -7.63
CA GLU A 405 14.06 -52.75 -7.96
C GLU A 405 14.45 -51.81 -9.13
N ALA A 406 15.74 -51.45 -9.29
CA ALA A 406 16.43 -51.24 -10.59
C ALA A 406 17.80 -50.55 -10.41
N SER A 407 18.87 -51.31 -10.59
CA SER A 407 20.26 -50.89 -10.41
C SER A 407 20.89 -50.25 -11.65
N ALA A 408 21.83 -49.31 -11.44
CA ALA A 408 22.96 -49.08 -12.34
C ALA A 408 24.18 -48.58 -11.53
N GLN A 409 25.13 -49.48 -11.28
CA GLN A 409 26.46 -49.14 -10.73
C GLN A 409 27.45 -48.88 -11.87
N VAL A 410 28.55 -48.18 -11.53
CA VAL A 410 29.93 -48.22 -12.09
C VAL A 410 30.56 -46.82 -11.94
N SER A 411 31.81 -46.58 -11.54
CA SER A 411 32.81 -47.29 -10.70
C SER A 411 33.95 -46.30 -10.42
N GLY A 412 34.77 -46.52 -9.38
CA GLY A 412 36.21 -46.16 -9.43
C GLY A 412 36.64 -44.74 -9.02
N LEU A 413 37.20 -44.67 -7.82
CA LEU A 413 38.27 -43.75 -7.35
C LEU A 413 39.51 -43.78 -8.30
N PRO A 414 40.48 -42.82 -8.24
CA PRO A 414 41.05 -42.30 -6.99
C PRO A 414 41.45 -40.81 -6.91
N ALA A 415 41.83 -40.42 -5.69
CA ALA A 415 42.52 -39.17 -5.40
C ALA A 415 43.95 -39.16 -5.98
N ALA A 416 44.40 -37.99 -6.44
CA ALA A 416 45.79 -37.72 -6.75
C ALA A 416 46.21 -36.37 -6.14
N LEU A 417 47.22 -36.40 -5.28
CA LEU A 417 48.01 -35.23 -4.93
C LEU A 417 48.87 -34.85 -6.15
N SER A 418 48.87 -33.58 -6.55
CA SER A 418 49.96 -33.04 -7.37
C SER A 418 50.21 -31.57 -7.06
N THR A 419 51.46 -31.28 -6.72
CA THR A 419 52.03 -29.95 -6.52
C THR A 419 52.36 -29.30 -7.86
N GLY A 420 51.97 -28.04 -8.07
CA GLY A 420 52.28 -27.33 -9.33
C GLY A 420 52.04 -25.81 -9.29
N ASP A 421 53.11 -25.08 -8.94
CA ASP A 421 53.48 -23.70 -9.29
C ASP A 421 52.54 -22.49 -8.96
N PRO A 422 53.02 -21.43 -8.28
CA PRO A 422 52.22 -20.25 -7.92
C PRO A 422 52.44 -19.06 -8.87
N GLY A 423 51.54 -18.82 -9.82
CA GLY A 423 51.66 -17.67 -10.73
C GLY A 423 50.36 -17.17 -11.35
N ARG A 424 49.96 -15.94 -10.99
CA ARG A 424 48.81 -15.15 -11.53
C ARG A 424 47.41 -15.72 -11.20
N SER A 425 46.45 -14.97 -10.68
CA SER A 425 46.40 -13.54 -10.30
C SER A 425 45.65 -13.39 -8.99
N ARG A 426 46.27 -12.73 -8.00
CA ARG A 426 45.52 -12.20 -6.84
C ARG A 426 44.81 -10.93 -7.29
N SER A 427 43.48 -10.95 -7.36
CA SER A 427 42.72 -9.70 -7.22
C SER A 427 43.04 -9.14 -5.84
N GLN A 428 43.61 -7.95 -5.78
CA GLN A 428 43.79 -7.28 -4.49
C GLN A 428 42.40 -6.88 -3.98
N ALA A 429 42.10 -7.28 -2.75
CA ALA A 429 40.97 -6.70 -2.04
C ALA A 429 41.34 -5.26 -1.66
N ASP A 430 40.61 -4.28 -2.20
CA ASP A 430 40.75 -2.90 -1.75
C ASP A 430 40.45 -2.81 -0.25
N PRO A 431 41.33 -2.21 0.56
CA PRO A 431 41.02 -1.97 1.96
C PRO A 431 39.86 -0.98 2.06
N ALA A 432 38.94 -1.22 3.01
CA ALA A 432 37.82 -0.32 3.25
C ALA A 432 38.33 1.12 3.51
N PRO A 433 37.74 2.15 2.90
CA PRO A 433 38.21 3.52 3.06
C PRO A 433 38.09 3.96 4.53
N PRO A 434 39.13 4.58 5.11
CA PRO A 434 39.10 5.03 6.51
C PRO A 434 37.99 6.07 6.70
N GLY A 435 37.02 5.75 7.56
CA GLY A 435 35.85 6.59 7.84
C GLY A 435 34.51 6.02 7.38
N TRP A 436 34.47 4.85 6.73
CA TRP A 436 33.19 4.16 6.49
C TRP A 436 32.64 3.56 7.79
N SER A 437 31.57 4.17 8.30
CA SER A 437 30.66 3.55 9.27
C SER A 437 29.49 2.91 8.51
N PRO A 438 29.01 1.71 8.90
CA PRO A 438 27.81 1.15 8.30
C PRO A 438 26.63 2.11 8.52
N PRO A 439 25.70 2.21 7.55
CA PRO A 439 24.54 3.09 7.67
C PRO A 439 23.62 2.57 8.76
N LEU A 440 23.80 3.09 9.98
CA LEU A 440 22.71 3.14 10.96
C LEU A 440 21.51 3.75 10.25
N LEU A 441 20.37 3.06 10.31
CA LEU A 441 19.08 3.53 9.81
C LEU A 441 18.94 5.04 10.10
N PRO A 442 18.59 5.89 9.10
CA PRO A 442 18.48 7.33 9.31
C PRO A 442 17.54 7.61 10.50
N ARG A 443 18.13 7.91 11.66
CA ARG A 443 17.34 8.13 12.88
C ARG A 443 16.46 9.34 12.61
N PRO A 444 15.12 9.21 12.73
CA PRO A 444 14.22 10.32 12.48
C PRO A 444 14.62 11.51 13.35
N LEU A 445 14.67 12.70 12.75
CA LEU A 445 14.99 13.95 13.45
C LEU A 445 13.91 14.31 14.49
N ASP A 446 12.77 13.62 14.47
CA ASP A 446 11.71 13.71 15.46
C ASP A 446 11.68 12.47 16.37
N SER A 447 11.99 12.68 17.67
CA SER A 447 11.83 11.70 18.75
C SER A 447 10.37 11.34 19.07
N SER A 448 9.44 11.63 18.17
CA SER A 448 8.02 11.35 18.31
C SER A 448 7.71 9.93 17.83
N GLY A 449 6.89 9.18 18.59
CA GLY A 449 6.48 7.83 18.19
C GLY A 449 5.72 7.76 16.86
N ALA A 450 5.06 8.84 16.46
CA ALA A 450 4.42 8.94 15.15
C ALA A 450 5.44 9.05 14.00
N GLY A 451 6.55 9.76 14.21
CA GLY A 451 7.68 9.85 13.28
C GLY A 451 8.34 8.50 13.07
N LEU A 452 8.80 7.89 14.16
CA LEU A 452 9.42 6.57 14.15
C LEU A 452 8.52 5.52 13.46
N ARG A 453 7.22 5.47 13.81
CA ARG A 453 6.25 4.59 13.15
C ARG A 453 6.19 4.82 11.63
N THR A 454 6.15 6.08 11.20
CA THR A 454 6.01 6.43 9.77
C THR A 454 7.25 6.05 8.98
N SER A 455 8.44 6.32 9.53
CA SER A 455 9.72 5.94 8.92
C SER A 455 9.91 4.43 8.83
N LEU A 456 9.59 3.68 9.90
CA LEU A 456 9.65 2.21 9.89
C LEU A 456 8.64 1.60 8.91
N LEU A 457 7.42 2.14 8.81
CA LEU A 457 6.45 1.70 7.80
C LEU A 457 6.97 1.90 6.38
N HIS A 458 7.40 3.13 6.03
CA HIS A 458 7.92 3.40 4.69
C HIS A 458 9.10 2.48 4.33
N LEU A 459 10.01 2.24 5.27
CA LEU A 459 11.15 1.35 5.06
C LEU A 459 10.74 -0.12 4.85
N LEU A 460 9.90 -0.67 5.73
CA LEU A 460 9.48 -2.06 5.64
C LEU A 460 8.59 -2.32 4.40
N THR A 461 7.70 -1.37 4.06
CA THR A 461 6.90 -1.41 2.84
C THR A 461 7.79 -1.35 1.59
N ALA A 462 8.76 -0.43 1.51
CA ALA A 462 9.67 -0.34 0.38
C ALA A 462 10.53 -1.60 0.22
N ARG A 463 11.05 -2.15 1.33
CA ARG A 463 11.77 -3.43 1.37
C ARG A 463 10.88 -4.57 0.88
N ARG A 464 9.65 -4.68 1.38
CA ARG A 464 8.67 -5.68 0.95
C ARG A 464 8.46 -5.61 -0.56
N GLU A 465 8.21 -4.43 -1.12
CA GLU A 465 7.96 -4.23 -2.56
C GLU A 465 9.18 -4.48 -3.44
N ALA A 466 10.38 -4.21 -2.91
CA ALA A 466 11.61 -4.59 -3.57
C ALA A 466 11.77 -6.12 -3.64
N GLN A 467 11.43 -6.83 -2.56
CA GLN A 467 11.62 -8.27 -2.42
C GLN A 467 10.47 -9.14 -2.98
N ALA A 468 9.23 -8.65 -2.95
CA ALA A 468 8.01 -9.37 -3.34
C ALA A 468 7.72 -9.28 -4.86
N HIS A 469 8.75 -9.55 -5.66
CA HIS A 469 8.70 -9.52 -7.12
C HIS A 469 8.71 -10.96 -7.68
N PRO A 470 8.00 -11.29 -8.79
CA PRO A 470 8.01 -12.64 -9.36
C PRO A 470 9.41 -13.16 -9.69
N LEU A 471 10.28 -12.28 -10.20
CA LEU A 471 11.70 -12.58 -10.47
C LEU A 471 12.48 -13.03 -9.22
N PHE A 472 12.10 -12.59 -8.02
CA PHE A 472 12.76 -12.94 -6.76
C PHE A 472 12.07 -14.08 -6.01
N THR A 473 11.39 -14.96 -6.77
CA THR A 473 10.84 -16.24 -6.29
C THR A 473 11.73 -17.40 -6.75
N PRO A 474 11.58 -18.62 -6.19
CA PRO A 474 12.43 -19.76 -6.55
C PRO A 474 12.34 -20.22 -8.02
N THR A 475 11.37 -19.72 -8.80
CA THR A 475 11.25 -19.97 -10.25
C THR A 475 11.90 -18.87 -11.10
N GLY A 476 12.38 -17.79 -10.47
CA GLY A 476 13.24 -16.78 -11.09
C GLY A 476 14.67 -16.86 -10.54
N LEU A 477 15.24 -15.73 -10.16
CA LEU A 477 16.58 -15.63 -9.55
C LEU A 477 16.61 -16.01 -8.06
N GLY A 478 15.45 -16.24 -7.43
CA GLY A 478 15.36 -16.65 -6.03
C GLY A 478 15.40 -15.49 -5.02
N HIS A 479 15.31 -15.85 -3.73
CA HIS A 479 15.12 -14.89 -2.65
C HIS A 479 16.38 -14.12 -2.25
N ARG A 480 17.57 -14.70 -2.46
CA ARG A 480 18.89 -14.14 -2.11
C ARG A 480 19.24 -12.92 -2.98
N PRO A 481 19.27 -13.01 -4.33
CA PRO A 481 19.41 -11.84 -5.20
C PRO A 481 18.35 -10.76 -4.92
N GLY A 482 17.11 -11.15 -4.62
CA GLY A 482 16.08 -10.17 -4.23
C GLY A 482 16.35 -9.42 -2.92
N GLN A 483 17.11 -9.99 -1.98
CA GLN A 483 17.56 -9.31 -0.76
C GLN A 483 18.72 -8.34 -1.05
N VAL A 484 19.69 -8.76 -1.87
CA VAL A 484 20.79 -7.88 -2.31
C VAL A 484 20.25 -6.68 -3.08
N TRP A 485 19.32 -6.91 -4.02
CA TRP A 485 18.69 -5.84 -4.79
C TRP A 485 17.86 -4.89 -3.92
N ALA A 486 17.14 -5.41 -2.92
CA ALA A 486 16.42 -4.56 -1.96
C ALA A 486 17.37 -3.71 -1.10
N LEU A 487 18.45 -4.32 -0.59
CA LEU A 487 19.47 -3.62 0.19
C LEU A 487 20.10 -2.47 -0.60
N LEU A 488 20.48 -2.70 -1.87
CA LEU A 488 21.07 -1.67 -2.74
C LEU A 488 20.05 -0.61 -3.23
N ARG A 489 18.74 -0.90 -3.14
CA ARG A 489 17.68 0.10 -3.38
C ARG A 489 17.39 0.94 -2.14
N GLU A 490 17.54 0.37 -0.95
CA GLU A 490 17.44 1.08 0.33
C GLU A 490 18.67 1.95 0.59
N ASN A 491 19.87 1.47 0.25
CA ASN A 491 21.16 2.07 0.58
C ASN A 491 21.95 2.47 -0.68
N TRP A 492 22.27 3.78 -0.81
CA TRP A 492 23.10 4.33 -1.89
C TRP A 492 24.55 3.78 -1.83
N PRO A 493 25.29 3.75 -2.97
CA PRO A 493 26.08 2.60 -3.41
C PRO A 493 26.96 1.99 -2.34
N LEU A 494 26.90 0.65 -2.26
CA LEU A 494 27.69 -0.13 -1.33
C LEU A 494 28.79 -0.91 -2.07
N PRO A 495 30.04 -0.92 -1.59
CA PRO A 495 31.04 -1.88 -2.06
C PRO A 495 30.65 -3.31 -1.67
N THR A 496 31.20 -4.31 -2.37
CA THR A 496 30.93 -5.74 -2.11
C THR A 496 31.13 -6.13 -0.64
N SER A 497 32.14 -5.57 0.02
CA SER A 497 32.40 -5.77 1.46
C SER A 497 31.28 -5.25 2.37
N ALA A 498 30.67 -4.11 2.04
CA ALA A 498 29.54 -3.55 2.77
C ALA A 498 28.24 -4.33 2.51
N VAL A 499 28.01 -4.80 1.28
CA VAL A 499 26.90 -5.71 0.95
C VAL A 499 27.04 -7.02 1.73
N ALA A 500 28.26 -7.57 1.78
CA ALA A 500 28.56 -8.71 2.62
C ALA A 500 28.26 -8.40 4.09
N GLU A 501 28.82 -7.34 4.68
CA GLU A 501 28.61 -7.02 6.10
C GLU A 501 27.12 -6.80 6.45
N GLU A 502 26.36 -6.05 5.65
CA GLU A 502 24.95 -5.74 5.91
C GLU A 502 24.06 -6.99 5.92
N LEU A 503 24.41 -7.99 5.11
CA LEU A 503 23.75 -9.28 5.10
C LEU A 503 24.44 -10.30 6.03
N GLY A 504 25.63 -9.99 6.57
CA GLY A 504 26.50 -10.83 7.41
C GLY A 504 27.28 -11.94 6.67
N ASP A 505 27.59 -11.74 5.39
CA ASP A 505 28.05 -12.75 4.44
C ASP A 505 29.58 -12.91 4.34
N SER A 506 30.02 -13.95 3.62
CA SER A 506 31.35 -13.90 2.99
C SER A 506 31.33 -12.95 1.79
N ILE A 507 32.44 -12.28 1.53
CA ILE A 507 32.61 -11.40 0.37
C ILE A 507 32.33 -12.18 -0.93
N ASP A 508 32.78 -13.44 -1.01
CA ASP A 508 32.56 -14.31 -2.18
C ASP A 508 31.08 -14.63 -2.44
N THR A 509 30.29 -14.84 -1.38
CA THR A 509 28.84 -15.12 -1.51
C THR A 509 28.10 -13.86 -1.94
N ALA A 510 28.46 -12.71 -1.38
CA ALA A 510 27.91 -11.42 -1.80
C ALA A 510 28.29 -11.11 -3.25
N ALA A 511 29.54 -11.34 -3.65
CA ALA A 511 30.01 -11.18 -5.03
C ALA A 511 29.20 -12.04 -6.00
N ALA A 512 28.99 -13.33 -5.70
CA ALA A 512 28.20 -14.21 -6.56
C ALA A 512 26.73 -13.75 -6.75
N ASP A 513 26.06 -13.27 -5.68
CA ASP A 513 24.71 -12.71 -5.80
C ASP A 513 24.70 -11.37 -6.58
N LEU A 514 25.77 -10.55 -6.46
CA LEU A 514 25.93 -9.27 -7.18
C LEU A 514 26.23 -9.46 -8.67
N ASP A 515 27.15 -10.35 -9.00
CA ASP A 515 27.52 -10.70 -10.37
C ASP A 515 26.31 -11.30 -11.10
N CYS A 516 25.57 -12.21 -10.46
CA CYS A 516 24.31 -12.76 -11.00
C CYS A 516 23.28 -11.66 -11.33
N LEU A 517 23.15 -10.64 -10.48
CA LEU A 517 22.27 -9.51 -10.76
C LEU A 517 22.81 -8.58 -11.86
N GLN A 518 24.14 -8.41 -11.97
CA GLN A 518 24.79 -7.62 -13.02
C GLN A 518 24.65 -8.26 -14.40
N GLU A 519 24.84 -9.59 -14.51
CA GLU A 519 24.64 -10.37 -15.74
C GLU A 519 23.24 -10.17 -16.33
N HIS A 520 22.23 -10.00 -15.46
CA HIS A 520 20.85 -9.73 -15.83
C HIS A 520 20.53 -8.22 -15.95
N GLY A 521 21.53 -7.34 -15.90
CA GLY A 521 21.35 -5.89 -16.04
C GLY A 521 20.55 -5.24 -14.90
N LEU A 522 20.41 -5.89 -13.75
CA LEU A 522 19.68 -5.37 -12.58
C LEU A 522 20.53 -4.48 -11.66
N LEU A 523 21.86 -4.62 -11.78
CA LEU A 523 22.85 -3.79 -11.10
C LEU A 523 23.90 -3.28 -12.10
N HIS A 524 24.58 -2.22 -11.72
CA HIS A 524 25.83 -1.78 -12.34
C HIS A 524 26.87 -1.46 -11.25
N HIS A 525 28.14 -1.78 -11.51
CA HIS A 525 29.24 -1.41 -10.64
C HIS A 525 29.77 -0.01 -11.00
N GLY A 526 29.70 0.94 -10.07
CA GLY A 526 30.22 2.30 -10.23
C GLY A 526 31.45 2.57 -9.36
N PRO A 527 32.09 3.75 -9.49
CA PRO A 527 33.31 4.11 -8.74
C PRO A 527 33.15 4.18 -7.20
N ARG A 528 31.93 4.06 -6.69
CA ARG A 528 31.59 4.07 -5.25
C ARG A 528 30.96 2.75 -4.79
N GLY A 529 30.94 1.72 -5.62
CA GLY A 529 30.26 0.45 -5.38
C GLY A 529 29.03 0.24 -6.26
N TRP A 530 28.20 -0.72 -5.85
CA TRP A 530 27.08 -1.25 -6.62
C TRP A 530 25.84 -0.38 -6.57
N LEU A 531 25.12 -0.29 -7.69
CA LEU A 531 23.92 0.55 -7.88
C LEU A 531 22.83 -0.25 -8.60
N THR A 532 21.57 -0.11 -8.19
CA THR A 532 20.44 -0.69 -8.93
C THR A 532 20.18 0.04 -10.24
N THR A 533 19.82 -0.69 -11.30
CA THR A 533 19.29 -0.11 -12.54
C THR A 533 17.78 0.20 -12.41
N ASP A 534 17.15 0.70 -13.48
CA ASP A 534 15.71 0.98 -13.46
C ASP A 534 14.87 -0.28 -13.17
N SER A 535 13.86 -0.08 -12.34
CA SER A 535 12.85 -1.04 -11.91
C SER A 535 12.20 -1.83 -13.05
N THR A 536 12.06 -1.22 -14.25
CA THR A 536 11.47 -1.84 -15.45
C THR A 536 12.22 -3.10 -15.92
N MET A 537 13.52 -3.21 -15.64
CA MET A 537 14.30 -4.39 -16.02
C MET A 537 13.84 -5.66 -15.28
N ARG A 538 13.35 -5.53 -14.04
CA ARG A 538 12.79 -6.68 -13.30
C ARG A 538 11.53 -7.22 -13.97
N ASP A 539 10.65 -6.32 -14.44
CA ASP A 539 9.41 -6.69 -15.13
C ASP A 539 9.73 -7.36 -16.48
N HIS A 540 10.71 -6.82 -17.22
CA HIS A 540 11.17 -7.39 -18.49
C HIS A 540 11.68 -8.82 -18.33
N LEU A 541 12.59 -9.07 -17.38
CA LEU A 541 13.13 -10.40 -17.07
C LEU A 541 12.06 -11.38 -16.54
N ALA A 542 11.03 -10.87 -15.86
CA ALA A 542 9.91 -11.70 -15.42
C ALA A 542 9.05 -12.16 -16.61
N ALA A 543 8.80 -11.28 -17.58
CA ALA A 543 8.09 -11.59 -18.81
C ALA A 543 8.89 -12.52 -19.75
N GLU A 544 10.20 -12.29 -19.90
CA GLU A 544 11.10 -13.17 -20.67
C GLU A 544 11.08 -14.62 -20.13
N ARG A 545 11.00 -14.77 -18.81
CA ARG A 545 10.93 -16.07 -18.11
C ARG A 545 9.51 -16.63 -17.99
N GLY A 546 8.47 -15.93 -18.46
CA GLY A 546 7.07 -16.35 -18.37
C GLY A 546 6.55 -16.50 -16.93
N ILE A 547 7.03 -15.65 -16.01
CA ILE A 547 6.68 -15.67 -14.58
C ILE A 547 6.06 -14.35 -14.08
N GLU A 548 5.78 -13.39 -14.96
CA GLU A 548 5.18 -12.09 -14.64
C GLU A 548 3.86 -12.23 -13.85
N ASP A 549 2.99 -13.16 -14.25
CA ASP A 549 1.69 -13.41 -13.59
C ASP A 549 1.78 -14.36 -12.39
N LEU A 550 2.95 -14.92 -12.04
CA LEU A 550 3.12 -15.96 -11.02
C LEU A 550 2.54 -15.57 -9.64
N LEU A 551 2.70 -14.32 -9.24
CA LEU A 551 2.16 -13.81 -7.97
C LEU A 551 0.66 -13.47 -8.06
N THR A 552 0.20 -13.00 -9.22
CA THR A 552 -1.21 -12.75 -9.55
C THR A 552 -2.01 -14.05 -9.51
N ASP A 553 -1.52 -15.10 -10.16
CA ASP A 553 -2.10 -16.45 -10.17
C ASP A 553 -2.14 -17.07 -8.77
N ARG A 554 -1.10 -16.83 -7.98
CA ARG A 554 -1.05 -17.25 -6.57
C ARG A 554 -2.10 -16.53 -5.74
N ALA A 555 -2.28 -15.22 -5.94
CA ALA A 555 -3.33 -14.44 -5.29
C ALA A 555 -4.72 -14.94 -5.67
N ALA A 556 -5.00 -15.14 -6.96
CA ALA A 556 -6.27 -15.68 -7.45
C ALA A 556 -6.59 -17.07 -6.86
N ARG A 557 -5.59 -17.95 -6.79
CA ARG A 557 -5.70 -19.27 -6.15
C ARG A 557 -6.01 -19.17 -4.66
N TYR A 558 -5.37 -18.25 -3.95
CA TYR A 558 -5.58 -18.06 -2.51
C TYR A 558 -6.92 -17.40 -2.19
N THR A 559 -7.42 -16.50 -3.03
CA THR A 559 -8.80 -15.99 -2.95
C THR A 559 -9.80 -17.15 -3.12
N LEU A 560 -9.62 -17.99 -4.15
CA LEU A 560 -10.48 -19.16 -4.37
C LEU A 560 -10.45 -20.16 -3.19
N GLU A 561 -9.29 -20.40 -2.58
CA GLU A 561 -9.16 -21.23 -1.38
C GLU A 561 -9.89 -20.62 -0.16
N ARG A 562 -9.83 -19.29 0.03
CA ARG A 562 -10.57 -18.59 1.10
C ARG A 562 -12.09 -18.65 0.87
N GLU A 563 -12.54 -18.44 -0.36
CA GLU A 563 -13.97 -18.51 -0.72
C GLU A 563 -14.56 -19.91 -0.53
N LEU A 564 -13.80 -20.95 -0.87
CA LEU A 564 -14.16 -22.34 -0.57
C LEU A 564 -14.28 -22.59 0.94
N TRP A 565 -13.34 -22.08 1.74
CA TRP A 565 -13.40 -22.22 3.19
C TRP A 565 -14.60 -21.49 3.80
N ALA A 566 -14.85 -20.23 3.39
CA ALA A 566 -15.99 -19.45 3.85
C ALA A 566 -17.34 -20.08 3.47
N TRP A 567 -17.44 -20.71 2.29
CA TRP A 567 -18.62 -21.49 1.92
C TRP A 567 -18.82 -22.70 2.85
N TRP A 568 -17.75 -23.43 3.16
CA TRP A 568 -17.81 -24.54 4.10
C TRP A 568 -18.16 -24.12 5.53
N GLN A 569 -17.62 -23.02 6.04
CA GLN A 569 -18.00 -22.48 7.34
C GLN A 569 -19.52 -22.17 7.40
N SER A 570 -20.06 -21.53 6.36
CA SER A 570 -21.50 -21.25 6.27
C SER A 570 -22.39 -22.50 6.09
N GLU A 571 -21.84 -23.62 5.62
CA GLU A 571 -22.53 -24.92 5.63
C GLU A 571 -22.48 -25.54 7.04
N GLN A 572 -21.33 -25.48 7.71
CA GLN A 572 -21.15 -26.00 9.06
C GLN A 572 -22.00 -25.27 10.10
N GLU A 573 -22.05 -23.93 10.05
CA GLU A 573 -22.96 -23.10 10.86
C GLU A 573 -24.43 -23.50 10.67
N TRP A 574 -24.83 -23.82 9.43
CA TRP A 574 -26.19 -24.26 9.14
C TRP A 574 -26.46 -25.70 9.61
N MET A 575 -25.48 -26.59 9.50
CA MET A 575 -25.58 -27.97 9.98
C MET A 575 -25.57 -28.08 11.51
N SER A 576 -24.93 -27.14 12.22
CA SER A 576 -24.89 -27.08 13.69
C SER A 576 -25.99 -26.22 14.31
N ALA A 577 -26.69 -25.39 13.53
CA ALA A 577 -27.80 -24.58 14.01
C ALA A 577 -28.96 -25.46 14.57
N PRO A 578 -29.61 -25.05 15.68
CA PRO A 578 -30.77 -25.75 16.21
C PRO A 578 -31.88 -25.92 15.17
N ARG A 579 -32.44 -27.13 15.05
CA ARG A 579 -33.55 -27.44 14.14
C ARG A 579 -34.77 -26.57 14.45
N ARG A 580 -35.05 -25.59 13.60
CA ARG A 580 -36.31 -24.82 13.63
C ARG A 580 -37.43 -25.71 13.08
N THR A 581 -38.58 -25.71 13.75
CA THR A 581 -39.76 -26.52 13.42
C THR A 581 -40.33 -26.25 12.02
N SER A 582 -40.10 -25.06 11.47
CA SER A 582 -40.50 -24.67 10.11
C SER A 582 -39.54 -23.63 9.53
N GLY A 583 -38.38 -24.08 9.03
CA GLY A 583 -37.42 -23.25 8.30
C GLY A 583 -37.55 -23.38 6.77
N PRO A 584 -37.36 -22.31 5.98
CA PRO A 584 -37.35 -22.40 4.51
C PRO A 584 -36.18 -23.27 4.02
N ARG A 585 -36.40 -24.05 2.95
CA ARG A 585 -35.34 -24.85 2.31
C ARG A 585 -34.28 -23.91 1.71
N ARG A 586 -33.02 -24.09 2.09
CA ARG A 586 -31.87 -23.34 1.55
C ARG A 586 -31.75 -23.61 0.05
N ALA A 587 -31.50 -22.57 -0.74
CA ALA A 587 -31.33 -22.68 -2.19
C ALA A 587 -30.16 -23.62 -2.54
N GLY A 588 -30.35 -24.45 -3.57
CA GLY A 588 -29.32 -25.35 -4.06
C GLY A 588 -28.13 -24.61 -4.68
N ALA A 589 -26.97 -25.26 -4.75
CA ALA A 589 -25.81 -24.68 -5.42
C ALA A 589 -26.11 -24.38 -6.90
N GLY A 590 -26.03 -23.11 -7.29
CA GLY A 590 -26.39 -22.62 -8.63
C GLY A 590 -27.84 -22.14 -8.79
N GLN A 591 -28.67 -22.23 -7.76
CA GLN A 591 -30.04 -21.70 -7.77
C GLN A 591 -30.07 -20.25 -7.27
N LEU A 592 -30.80 -19.37 -7.96
CA LEU A 592 -31.01 -17.98 -7.55
C LEU A 592 -31.76 -17.94 -6.21
N GLN A 593 -31.19 -17.24 -5.23
CA GLN A 593 -31.80 -17.05 -3.91
C GLN A 593 -32.75 -15.86 -3.95
N LEU A 594 -34.05 -16.14 -4.08
CA LEU A 594 -35.10 -15.13 -4.27
C LEU A 594 -35.58 -14.43 -2.98
N LEU A 595 -35.11 -14.88 -1.81
CA LEU A 595 -35.49 -14.33 -0.51
C LEU A 595 -34.25 -14.14 0.39
N PRO A 596 -34.19 -13.04 1.16
CA PRO A 596 -33.16 -12.88 2.18
C PRO A 596 -33.38 -13.95 3.27
N HIS A 597 -32.42 -14.86 3.41
CA HIS A 597 -32.33 -15.80 4.51
C HIS A 597 -31.08 -15.49 5.32
N HIS A 598 -31.05 -15.92 6.59
CA HIS A 598 -29.95 -15.65 7.53
C HIS A 598 -28.57 -16.21 7.12
N HIS A 599 -28.45 -16.86 5.95
CA HIS A 599 -27.20 -17.43 5.45
C HIS A 599 -26.87 -16.81 4.08
N ALA A 600 -25.71 -16.14 4.00
CA ALA A 600 -25.28 -15.35 2.84
C ALA A 600 -24.78 -16.19 1.63
N ARG A 601 -24.89 -17.53 1.68
CA ARG A 601 -24.39 -18.45 0.65
C ARG A 601 -25.41 -19.59 0.39
N PRO A 602 -25.50 -20.14 -0.83
CA PRO A 602 -26.31 -21.34 -1.12
C PRO A 602 -25.75 -22.57 -0.39
N ALA A 603 -26.49 -23.69 -0.38
CA ALA A 603 -26.02 -24.94 0.22
C ALA A 603 -24.73 -25.45 -0.45
N HIS A 604 -23.82 -26.03 0.33
CA HIS A 604 -22.57 -26.56 -0.23
C HIS A 604 -22.86 -27.76 -1.18
N PRO A 605 -22.26 -27.82 -2.39
CA PRO A 605 -22.48 -28.92 -3.33
C PRO A 605 -22.17 -30.28 -2.72
N ARG A 606 -22.98 -31.28 -3.05
CA ARG A 606 -22.81 -32.68 -2.64
C ARG A 606 -22.74 -33.59 -3.86
N ARG A 607 -22.14 -34.77 -3.70
CA ARG A 607 -22.17 -35.84 -4.71
C ARG A 607 -23.42 -36.72 -4.49
N SER A 608 -23.63 -37.71 -5.36
CA SER A 608 -24.70 -38.71 -5.22
C SER A 608 -24.61 -39.52 -3.92
N ASP A 609 -23.43 -39.64 -3.32
CA ASP A 609 -23.19 -40.29 -2.01
C ASP A 609 -23.51 -39.38 -0.79
N GLY A 610 -24.04 -38.18 -1.01
CA GLY A 610 -24.36 -37.18 0.03
C GLY A 610 -23.15 -36.42 0.60
N ARG A 611 -21.91 -36.80 0.26
CA ARG A 611 -20.68 -36.15 0.72
C ARG A 611 -20.41 -34.86 -0.04
N CYS A 612 -19.75 -33.90 0.60
CA CYS A 612 -19.43 -32.60 0.03
C CYS A 612 -18.52 -32.69 -1.20
N SER A 613 -18.89 -32.03 -2.30
CA SER A 613 -18.15 -32.01 -3.56
C SER A 613 -17.34 -30.71 -3.71
N TRP A 614 -16.14 -30.69 -3.13
CA TRP A 614 -15.19 -29.59 -3.27
C TRP A 614 -14.82 -29.27 -4.74
N ARG A 615 -14.81 -30.29 -5.62
CA ARG A 615 -14.59 -30.10 -7.07
C ARG A 615 -15.74 -29.31 -7.72
N THR A 616 -16.99 -29.58 -7.32
CA THR A 616 -18.16 -28.85 -7.80
C THR A 616 -18.20 -27.43 -7.22
N ALA A 617 -17.90 -27.27 -5.93
CA ALA A 617 -17.82 -25.96 -5.28
C ALA A 617 -16.75 -25.07 -5.94
N ARG A 618 -15.56 -25.63 -6.22
CA ARG A 618 -14.48 -24.93 -6.91
C ARG A 618 -14.87 -24.53 -8.33
N ARG A 619 -15.57 -25.41 -9.05
CA ARG A 619 -16.08 -25.10 -10.40
C ARG A 619 -17.09 -23.97 -10.35
N ALA A 620 -18.07 -24.03 -9.45
CA ALA A 620 -19.08 -22.98 -9.29
C ALA A 620 -18.43 -21.61 -9.04
N LEU A 621 -17.48 -21.51 -8.09
CA LEU A 621 -16.75 -20.25 -7.82
C LEU A 621 -15.87 -19.78 -8.99
N LEU A 622 -15.42 -20.68 -9.88
CA LEU A 622 -14.69 -20.32 -11.11
C LEU A 622 -15.61 -19.90 -12.27
N GLU A 623 -16.90 -20.25 -12.20
CA GLU A 623 -17.95 -19.91 -13.17
C GLU A 623 -18.72 -18.62 -12.77
N THR A 624 -18.95 -18.40 -11.46
CA THR A 624 -19.54 -17.17 -10.90
C THR A 624 -18.53 -16.05 -10.69
N GLY A 625 -17.24 -16.36 -10.68
CA GLY A 625 -16.21 -15.52 -10.08
C GLY A 625 -16.18 -15.66 -8.54
N PRO A 626 -15.12 -15.16 -7.88
CA PRO A 626 -15.12 -15.03 -6.42
C PRO A 626 -16.29 -14.14 -6.01
N SER A 627 -16.97 -14.47 -4.91
CA SER A 627 -18.14 -13.71 -4.45
C SER A 627 -17.75 -12.38 -3.79
N THR A 628 -17.24 -11.44 -4.58
CA THR A 628 -17.72 -10.07 -4.45
C THR A 628 -19.25 -10.12 -4.60
N GLY A 629 -20.00 -9.51 -3.68
CA GLY A 629 -21.43 -9.34 -3.92
C GLY A 629 -21.64 -8.56 -5.21
N HIS A 630 -22.52 -9.07 -6.08
CA HIS A 630 -22.82 -8.66 -7.47
C HIS A 630 -22.04 -9.43 -8.56
N GLY A 631 -22.79 -9.96 -9.55
CA GLY A 631 -22.35 -10.93 -10.57
C GLY A 631 -21.57 -10.34 -11.76
N SER A 632 -21.37 -11.03 -12.89
CA SER A 632 -22.03 -12.26 -13.37
C SER A 632 -21.12 -13.03 -14.40
N PRO A 633 -21.59 -13.98 -15.24
CA PRO A 633 -20.98 -15.31 -15.34
C PRO A 633 -19.92 -15.49 -16.44
N ARG A 634 -19.16 -16.58 -16.34
CA ARG A 634 -18.12 -16.97 -17.30
C ARG A 634 -18.68 -17.82 -18.45
N ALA A 635 -18.42 -17.41 -19.70
CA ALA A 635 -18.83 -18.15 -20.89
C ALA A 635 -18.05 -19.47 -21.06
N ARG A 636 -18.73 -20.53 -21.48
CA ARG A 636 -18.11 -21.81 -21.86
C ARG A 636 -17.38 -21.64 -23.19
N ARG A 637 -16.14 -22.14 -23.29
CA ARG A 637 -15.52 -22.45 -24.59
C ARG A 637 -16.13 -23.75 -25.11
N GLY A 638 -16.62 -23.75 -26.33
CA GLY A 638 -16.90 -24.97 -27.08
C GLY A 638 -15.65 -25.38 -27.84
N ASP A 639 -15.33 -26.67 -27.81
CA ASP A 639 -14.32 -27.26 -28.69
C ASP A 639 -14.90 -27.37 -30.10
N HIS A 640 -14.14 -26.93 -31.11
CA HIS A 640 -14.34 -27.34 -32.49
C HIS A 640 -13.10 -28.10 -32.96
N ALA A 641 -13.26 -29.40 -33.17
CA ALA A 641 -12.31 -30.21 -33.92
C ALA A 641 -12.40 -29.87 -35.42
N PRO A 642 -11.32 -30.03 -36.20
CA PRO A 642 -11.30 -29.68 -37.61
C PRO A 642 -11.96 -30.75 -38.48
N ALA A 643 -12.57 -30.29 -39.57
CA ALA A 643 -12.84 -31.02 -40.81
C ALA A 643 -12.55 -30.05 -41.97
#